data_AF-A0A1V6CA08-F1
#
_entry.id   AF-A0A1V6CA08-F1
#
_cell.length_a   1.000
_cell.length_b   1.000
_cell.length_c   1.000
_cell.angle_alpha   90.00
_cell.angle_beta   90.00
_cell.angle_gamma   90.00
#
_symmetry.space_group_name_H-M   'P 1'
#
loop_
_entity.id
_entity.type
_entity.pdbx_description
1 polymer ?
#
loop_
_entity_poly.entity_id
_entity_poly.type
_entity_poly.pdbx_seq_one_letter_code
_entity_poly.pdbx_strand_id
1 'polypeptide(L)'
;MKKTVIFLLLFGNIVFSKISVDWTLPSLETKPFSILYSDIVLDGNITTKEWEKALCFPVRSTFHIAHSVNHTWKGQRDAGAEFYWAWNKNGIFFAAIVSDNEVINNMPGNLAYQQDCIEVFIDGRHNFFMKRPYTKGCYQILIKPPVNGRQPEATTFGSRVDGIQCAGKPTEYGYNIELFIPWSAFPDIKQPFIGTNIAVQFMLDDYDSIDKDSVQPFSMSFLGKKDLYKSPERFIPCTILDEPSKKSEQNIFIEVQPVVQEKKAIPLAVEIGSMVFKDIENIKVKIETPNKGVISEKTAKISHYSDFWKNAVRAETILNLDKINEDVFFISVTVKDKNNNTTTVKKPIFFAGNIMSEILLGIHNANIKKLSQTEPFRAAGFLGICACYERIKRAIELNDMERIQFEVREVAARFNVLNKNNPQKTGTLFDLLELTGKPDAQVIVEYPGLDTAVVGFYWAGIPLVCVNVKKFSNPDQAQIAAREKTTGFVDLLEDKNAAGPVIIAGLPARASSWAYSMFYFNIKNFRPEKQLIVVIPEKKTLYVVDSEKIDNIEVDAIFVSDNSDENVKNLIKKYANSRGKDIRFLSIKDAMKTPAFLFVCGENNVSEIFPGFRAYRVEIVKQAIIRIPFRDMLVSVSHPSRWVAEQAANLVIKGNPVSVSEVDAIRKTLVKEFAFSMRSSEDVKIKGFAYCGDLHAHSSFSDGYPTPVGITLESMYCFMDFFALTDHNTVNGASLVSGFLSKNSFNYTFIIGQEITTPNFHMNAYPLKKTINWKVSLDEIIQQVKKQDAIIVWNHPGWTGSEWELSRIDSGISTIGVDAWEHIPADYYEWKKQEILPPLIGSTDTHDGTFSNPERTIILSSELSQEGVVSAIKNHNTILVSPSKGSDYMYGENAVIAEVWDIISDGYGMKKAKENQIKKMLKDSNIIKLLQEKY
;
A
#
# COMPACT_ATOMS: atom_id res chain seq x y z
N MET A 1 -54.92 41.94 -21.56
CA MET A 1 -55.25 40.98 -22.65
C MET A 1 -54.60 39.66 -22.28
N LYS A 2 -55.37 38.64 -21.87
CA LYS A 2 -55.65 37.35 -22.58
C LYS A 2 -54.36 36.60 -23.00
N LYS A 3 -54.08 35.31 -22.75
CA LYS A 3 -54.73 34.10 -22.18
C LYS A 3 -53.58 33.04 -22.06
N THR A 4 -53.43 32.30 -20.96
CA THR A 4 -53.80 30.87 -20.75
C THR A 4 -52.96 29.79 -21.49
N VAL A 5 -52.13 29.08 -20.70
CA VAL A 5 -51.87 27.61 -20.59
C VAL A 5 -51.73 26.73 -21.85
N ILE A 6 -50.58 26.04 -21.96
CA ILE A 6 -50.51 24.58 -22.27
C ILE A 6 -49.45 23.93 -21.34
N PHE A 7 -49.91 22.95 -20.58
CA PHE A 7 -49.13 22.05 -19.71
C PHE A 7 -49.01 20.73 -20.48
N LEU A 8 -47.82 20.31 -20.90
CA LEU A 8 -47.59 18.92 -21.35
C LEU A 8 -46.07 18.59 -21.39
N LEU A 9 -45.67 17.72 -20.47
CA LEU A 9 -44.64 16.67 -20.60
C LEU A 9 -43.29 17.05 -21.24
N LEU A 10 -42.29 17.39 -20.41
CA LEU A 10 -40.85 17.12 -20.64
C LEU A 10 -40.04 17.45 -19.36
N PHE A 11 -40.39 16.79 -18.24
CA PHE A 11 -39.49 16.70 -17.08
C PHE A 11 -38.62 15.47 -17.22
N GLY A 12 -37.42 15.66 -17.75
CA GLY A 12 -36.41 14.62 -17.90
C GLY A 12 -35.51 14.97 -19.05
N ASN A 13 -34.44 15.74 -18.76
CA ASN A 13 -33.17 15.82 -19.51
C ASN A 13 -32.36 17.10 -19.24
N ILE A 14 -32.83 18.07 -18.45
CA ILE A 14 -32.14 19.37 -18.30
C ILE A 14 -31.22 19.46 -17.05
N VAL A 15 -31.23 18.49 -16.13
CA VAL A 15 -30.39 18.56 -14.90
C VAL A 15 -29.02 17.85 -15.05
N PHE A 16 -28.83 16.97 -16.03
CA PHE A 16 -27.61 16.18 -16.16
C PHE A 16 -26.48 16.84 -16.97
N SER A 17 -26.72 17.99 -17.62
CA SER A 17 -25.69 18.67 -18.42
C SER A 17 -24.80 19.63 -17.62
N LYS A 18 -25.07 19.86 -16.33
CA LYS A 18 -24.26 20.75 -15.48
C LYS A 18 -23.21 20.03 -14.65
N ILE A 19 -23.34 18.72 -14.46
CA ILE A 19 -22.22 17.90 -14.03
C ILE A 19 -21.40 17.61 -15.30
N SER A 20 -20.85 18.66 -15.93
CA SER A 20 -19.88 18.49 -16.99
C SER A 20 -18.60 18.05 -16.31
N VAL A 21 -18.44 16.74 -16.26
CA VAL A 21 -17.35 15.98 -15.66
C VAL A 21 -16.05 16.28 -16.42
N ASP A 22 -15.53 17.50 -16.31
CA ASP A 22 -14.14 17.80 -16.63
C ASP A 22 -13.43 18.16 -15.33
N TRP A 23 -13.33 17.16 -14.45
CA TRP A 23 -12.62 17.25 -13.19
C TRP A 23 -11.10 17.11 -13.37
N THR A 24 -10.56 17.62 -14.49
CA THR A 24 -9.13 17.70 -14.68
C THR A 24 -8.57 18.79 -13.77
N LEU A 25 -8.17 18.39 -12.58
CA LEU A 25 -7.36 19.26 -11.73
C LEU A 25 -6.07 19.60 -12.50
N PRO A 26 -5.70 20.90 -12.59
CA PRO A 26 -4.41 21.30 -13.13
C PRO A 26 -3.30 20.55 -12.42
N SER A 27 -2.23 20.19 -13.12
CA SER A 27 -1.04 19.66 -12.45
C SER A 27 -0.57 20.72 -11.44
N LEU A 28 -0.67 20.39 -10.16
CA LEU A 28 -0.25 21.26 -9.05
C LEU A 28 1.24 21.11 -8.76
N GLU A 29 2.02 20.65 -9.76
CA GLU A 29 3.43 20.29 -9.58
C GLU A 29 4.19 21.44 -8.92
N THR A 30 4.61 21.18 -7.69
CA THR A 30 5.62 21.99 -7.02
C THR A 30 6.92 21.76 -7.76
N LYS A 31 7.49 22.82 -8.35
CA LYS A 31 8.83 22.72 -8.94
C LYS A 31 9.81 22.20 -7.88
N PRO A 32 10.72 21.28 -8.24
CA PRO A 32 11.74 20.82 -7.30
C PRO A 32 12.59 22.00 -6.82
N PHE A 33 12.98 21.98 -5.55
CA PHE A 33 13.87 23.00 -5.00
C PHE A 33 15.26 22.85 -5.61
N SER A 34 16.07 23.92 -5.61
CA SER A 34 17.40 23.92 -6.18
C SER A 34 18.45 24.04 -5.09
N ILE A 35 19.49 23.22 -5.17
CA ILE A 35 20.58 23.24 -4.20
C ILE A 35 21.84 23.74 -4.88
N LEU A 36 22.56 24.63 -4.21
CA LEU A 36 23.72 25.31 -4.75
C LEU A 36 25.03 24.77 -4.18
N TYR A 37 26.09 24.98 -4.96
CA TYR A 37 27.45 24.72 -4.54
C TYR A 37 27.84 25.59 -3.34
N SER A 38 28.36 24.97 -2.29
CA SER A 38 29.01 25.68 -1.17
C SER A 38 30.30 24.98 -0.71
N ASP A 39 31.28 25.80 -0.32
CA ASP A 39 32.51 25.33 0.30
C ASP A 39 32.28 25.25 1.82
N ILE A 40 31.98 24.06 2.30
CA ILE A 40 31.61 23.78 3.69
C ILE A 40 32.76 23.07 4.40
N VAL A 41 33.05 23.49 5.63
CA VAL A 41 33.99 22.85 6.54
C VAL A 41 33.17 22.19 7.65
N LEU A 42 33.37 20.90 7.89
CA LEU A 42 32.71 20.18 8.99
C LEU A 42 33.43 20.47 10.31
N ASP A 43 32.94 21.45 11.07
CA ASP A 43 33.53 21.81 12.37
C ASP A 43 32.48 22.09 13.46
N GLY A 44 31.19 21.95 13.15
CA GLY A 44 30.06 22.19 14.04
C GLY A 44 29.73 23.69 14.24
N ASN A 45 30.40 24.60 13.53
CA ASN A 45 30.10 26.02 13.52
C ASN A 45 29.30 26.39 12.27
N ILE A 46 28.00 26.57 12.40
CA ILE A 46 27.14 26.90 11.27
C ILE A 46 27.19 28.42 11.04
N THR A 47 27.95 28.88 10.04
CA THR A 47 28.11 30.31 9.75
C THR A 47 27.39 30.75 8.47
N THR A 48 27.00 32.03 8.41
CA THR A 48 26.40 32.62 7.20
C THR A 48 27.33 32.51 5.98
N LYS A 49 28.65 32.58 6.17
CA LYS A 49 29.62 32.48 5.07
C LYS A 49 29.55 31.13 4.34
N GLU A 50 29.27 30.06 5.09
CA GLU A 50 29.21 28.69 4.55
C GLU A 50 27.81 28.32 4.06
N TRP A 51 26.77 28.80 4.76
CA TRP A 51 25.41 28.28 4.59
C TRP A 51 24.40 29.27 3.97
N GLU A 52 24.79 30.52 3.64
CA GLU A 52 23.87 31.49 3.01
C GLU A 52 23.30 31.06 1.64
N LYS A 53 24.01 30.17 0.93
CA LYS A 53 23.59 29.62 -0.37
C LYS A 53 22.78 28.32 -0.24
N ALA A 54 22.70 27.77 0.97
CA ALA A 54 22.00 26.52 1.21
C ALA A 54 20.49 26.71 1.16
N LEU A 55 19.79 25.61 0.89
CA LEU A 55 18.35 25.54 1.10
C LEU A 55 18.10 25.35 2.59
N CYS A 56 17.27 26.21 3.20
CA CYS A 56 16.93 26.15 4.61
C CYS A 56 15.55 25.50 4.80
N PHE A 57 15.38 24.64 5.80
CA PHE A 57 14.11 24.02 6.17
C PHE A 57 13.82 24.32 7.64
N PRO A 58 13.01 25.35 7.93
CA PRO A 58 12.60 25.67 9.29
C PRO A 58 11.64 24.61 9.84
N VAL A 59 11.87 24.13 11.06
CA VAL A 59 11.04 23.14 11.77
C VAL A 59 10.84 23.62 13.20
N ARG A 60 9.88 24.53 13.43
CA ARG A 60 9.76 25.24 14.73
C ARG A 60 8.37 25.79 15.06
N SER A 61 7.34 25.17 14.52
CA SER A 61 5.94 25.56 14.73
C SER A 61 5.07 24.33 14.91
N THR A 62 3.84 24.50 15.39
CA THR A 62 2.88 23.38 15.51
C THR A 62 2.58 22.71 14.16
N PHE A 63 2.84 23.38 13.03
CA PHE A 63 2.70 22.83 11.68
C PHE A 63 3.67 21.67 11.40
N HIS A 64 4.73 21.57 12.20
CA HIS A 64 5.82 20.61 12.03
C HIS A 64 5.74 19.39 12.95
N ILE A 65 4.77 19.32 13.86
CA ILE A 65 4.64 18.21 14.80
C ILE A 65 4.28 16.93 14.03
N ALA A 66 5.16 15.93 14.09
CA ALA A 66 4.99 14.63 13.44
C ALA A 66 4.47 13.57 14.42
N HIS A 67 5.01 13.54 15.64
CA HIS A 67 4.62 12.63 16.70
C HIS A 67 4.48 13.36 18.04
N SER A 68 3.37 13.12 18.74
CA SER A 68 3.10 13.66 20.08
C SER A 68 2.08 12.76 20.77
N VAL A 69 2.50 12.10 21.85
CA VAL A 69 1.64 11.22 22.65
C VAL A 69 1.57 11.71 24.10
N ASN A 70 2.72 11.77 24.78
CA ASN A 70 2.82 12.13 26.20
C ASN A 70 3.42 13.53 26.44
N HIS A 71 3.97 14.14 25.39
CA HIS A 71 4.69 15.41 25.46
C HIS A 71 3.96 16.44 24.58
N THR A 72 3.52 17.53 25.22
CA THR A 72 2.92 18.70 24.56
C THR A 72 3.98 19.77 24.35
N TRP A 73 4.16 20.17 23.08
CA TRP A 73 5.12 21.20 22.69
C TRP A 73 4.89 22.53 23.41
N LYS A 74 5.89 23.00 24.16
CA LYS A 74 5.86 24.25 24.95
C LYS A 74 6.41 25.46 24.19
N GLY A 75 6.78 25.27 22.92
CA GLY A 75 7.33 26.29 22.04
C GLY A 75 8.77 25.98 21.61
N GLN A 76 9.42 26.91 20.92
CA GLN A 76 10.69 26.65 20.23
C GLN A 76 11.87 26.29 21.14
N ARG A 77 11.77 26.59 22.44
CA ARG A 77 12.79 26.22 23.43
C ARG A 77 12.68 24.78 23.87
N ASP A 78 11.48 24.24 23.76
CA ASP A 78 11.15 22.85 23.99
C ASP A 78 11.81 22.02 22.88
N ALA A 79 11.38 22.26 21.64
CA ALA A 79 11.99 21.69 20.45
C ALA A 79 11.85 22.60 19.24
N GLY A 80 12.92 22.66 18.44
CA GLY A 80 12.87 23.19 17.09
C GLY A 80 14.23 23.20 16.40
N ALA A 81 14.21 23.25 15.07
CA ALA A 81 15.42 23.24 14.26
C ALA A 81 15.37 24.18 13.03
N GLU A 82 16.55 24.60 12.58
CA GLU A 82 16.81 25.02 11.20
C GLU A 82 17.71 24.00 10.53
N PHE A 83 17.18 23.25 9.58
CA PHE A 83 17.99 22.40 8.73
C PHE A 83 18.49 23.16 7.51
N TYR A 84 19.69 22.84 7.05
CA TYR A 84 20.27 23.39 5.84
C TYR A 84 20.78 22.26 4.96
N TRP A 85 20.69 22.47 3.65
CA TRP A 85 21.17 21.54 2.65
C TRP A 85 21.98 22.25 1.57
N ALA A 86 23.19 21.74 1.34
CA ALA A 86 24.08 22.16 0.28
C ALA A 86 24.77 20.93 -0.38
N TRP A 87 25.48 21.16 -1.47
CA TRP A 87 26.31 20.14 -2.11
C TRP A 87 27.61 20.72 -2.65
N ASN A 88 28.57 19.86 -2.97
CA ASN A 88 29.72 20.19 -3.81
C ASN A 88 30.20 18.95 -4.57
N LYS A 89 31.32 19.07 -5.30
CA LYS A 89 31.91 17.96 -6.09
C LYS A 89 32.24 16.69 -5.29
N ASN A 90 32.41 16.79 -3.97
CA ASN A 90 32.77 15.66 -3.11
C ASN A 90 31.55 14.93 -2.55
N GLY A 91 30.45 15.65 -2.31
CA GLY A 91 29.24 15.05 -1.75
C GLY A 91 28.18 16.08 -1.37
N ILE A 92 27.27 15.62 -0.51
CA ILE A 92 26.13 16.36 0.02
C ILE A 92 26.43 16.76 1.46
N PHE A 93 26.01 17.96 1.83
CA PHE A 93 26.20 18.51 3.17
C PHE A 93 24.86 18.91 3.77
N PHE A 94 24.67 18.58 5.04
CA PHE A 94 23.56 19.04 5.85
C PHE A 94 24.07 19.73 7.10
N ALA A 95 23.31 20.71 7.57
CA ALA A 95 23.52 21.32 8.88
C ALA A 95 22.20 21.45 9.62
N ALA A 96 22.27 21.51 10.95
CA ALA A 96 21.13 21.74 11.80
C ALA A 96 21.50 22.65 12.98
N ILE A 97 20.74 23.73 13.17
CA ILE A 97 20.75 24.53 14.39
C ILE A 97 19.55 24.10 15.22
N VAL A 98 19.77 23.37 16.31
CA VAL A 98 18.71 22.81 17.16
C VAL A 98 18.59 23.60 18.45
N SER A 99 17.33 23.91 18.81
CA SER A 99 16.94 24.39 20.13
C SER A 99 16.18 23.29 20.87
N ASP A 100 16.62 23.01 22.08
CA ASP A 100 16.18 21.90 22.92
C ASP A 100 16.55 22.22 24.39
N ASN A 101 15.59 22.09 25.31
CA ASN A 101 15.78 22.38 26.73
C ASN A 101 16.45 21.24 27.52
N GLU A 102 16.35 19.99 27.07
CA GLU A 102 16.86 18.79 27.74
C GLU A 102 17.53 17.82 26.75
N VAL A 103 18.74 18.15 26.29
CA VAL A 103 19.47 17.26 25.38
C VAL A 103 19.96 15.98 26.09
N ILE A 104 19.39 14.83 25.77
CA ILE A 104 19.69 13.51 26.32
C ILE A 104 19.81 12.47 25.19
N ASN A 105 20.97 11.83 25.04
CA ASN A 105 21.06 10.62 24.22
C ASN A 105 22.12 9.63 24.71
N ASN A 106 21.65 8.47 25.19
CA ASN A 106 22.45 7.34 25.63
C ASN A 106 22.20 6.07 24.80
N MET A 107 21.36 6.15 23.77
CA MET A 107 21.01 5.01 22.92
C MET A 107 22.15 4.62 21.98
N PRO A 108 22.26 3.34 21.58
CA PRO A 108 23.13 2.96 20.48
C PRO A 108 22.67 3.63 19.18
N GLY A 109 23.57 3.84 18.22
CA GLY A 109 23.29 4.64 17.02
C GLY A 109 22.08 4.19 16.20
N ASN A 110 21.79 2.89 16.14
CA ASN A 110 20.64 2.33 15.43
C ASN A 110 19.28 2.52 16.16
N LEU A 111 19.32 2.97 17.42
CA LEU A 111 18.14 3.29 18.25
C LEU A 111 18.18 4.76 18.70
N ALA A 112 18.98 5.60 18.04
CA ALA A 112 19.14 7.00 18.44
C ALA A 112 17.81 7.77 18.44
N TYR A 113 16.89 7.44 17.53
CA TYR A 113 15.54 8.03 17.39
C TYR A 113 14.63 7.85 18.62
N GLN A 114 15.00 7.00 19.58
CA GLN A 114 14.23 6.83 20.82
C GLN A 114 14.53 7.93 21.85
N GLN A 115 15.53 8.76 21.58
CA GLN A 115 15.98 9.89 22.40
C GLN A 115 16.37 11.07 21.50
N ASP A 116 16.94 12.15 22.05
CA ASP A 116 17.26 13.35 21.27
C ASP A 116 18.16 13.03 20.10
N CYS A 117 17.66 13.26 18.90
CA CYS A 117 18.38 12.95 17.68
C CYS A 117 17.84 13.75 16.50
N ILE A 118 18.68 13.88 15.48
CA ILE A 118 18.25 14.36 14.18
C ILE A 118 18.22 13.19 13.22
N GLU A 119 17.18 13.12 12.41
CA GLU A 119 17.11 12.20 11.28
C GLU A 119 17.20 12.95 9.95
N VAL A 120 18.09 12.50 9.08
CA VAL A 120 18.16 12.92 7.68
C VAL A 120 17.71 11.76 6.81
N PHE A 121 16.65 11.98 6.05
CA PHE A 121 16.19 11.05 5.05
C PHE A 121 16.59 11.55 3.67
N ILE A 122 17.13 10.67 2.82
CA ILE A 122 17.62 11.05 1.50
C ILE A 122 17.41 9.93 0.48
N ASP A 123 17.04 10.27 -0.76
CA ASP A 123 16.92 9.34 -1.87
C ASP A 123 17.56 9.92 -3.14
N GLY A 124 18.55 9.22 -3.69
CA GLY A 124 19.20 9.54 -4.96
C GLY A 124 19.07 8.43 -6.00
N ARG A 125 18.12 7.50 -5.83
CA ARG A 125 17.88 6.41 -6.78
C ARG A 125 17.20 6.93 -8.05
N HIS A 126 17.40 6.25 -9.18
CA HIS A 126 16.72 6.59 -10.43
C HIS A 126 15.42 5.80 -10.61
N ASN A 127 15.49 4.46 -10.57
CA ASN A 127 14.35 3.58 -10.87
C ASN A 127 13.31 3.50 -9.73
N PHE A 128 13.74 3.75 -8.49
CA PHE A 128 12.91 3.72 -7.27
C PHE A 128 12.91 5.07 -6.55
N PHE A 129 13.15 6.17 -7.27
CA PHE A 129 13.15 7.51 -6.70
C PHE A 129 11.84 7.77 -5.94
N MET A 130 11.95 8.06 -4.64
CA MET A 130 10.83 8.30 -3.74
C MET A 130 9.82 7.14 -3.68
N LYS A 131 10.29 5.90 -3.83
CA LYS A 131 9.45 4.68 -3.73
C LYS A 131 10.00 3.69 -2.72
N ARG A 132 9.10 2.90 -2.14
CA ARG A 132 9.45 1.76 -1.26
C ARG A 132 10.02 0.58 -2.08
N PRO A 133 10.75 -0.36 -1.43
CA PRO A 133 11.30 -0.26 -0.08
C PRO A 133 12.55 0.63 -0.03
N TYR A 134 13.08 0.88 1.15
CA TYR A 134 14.43 1.45 1.30
C TYR A 134 15.46 0.47 0.74
N THR A 135 16.26 0.93 -0.22
CA THR A 135 17.36 0.17 -0.82
C THR A 135 18.59 1.06 -0.93
N LYS A 136 19.77 0.49 -1.21
CA LYS A 136 21.00 1.25 -1.40
C LYS A 136 20.78 2.42 -2.38
N GLY A 137 21.10 3.63 -1.95
CA GLY A 137 20.78 4.90 -2.62
C GLY A 137 19.63 5.69 -1.96
N CYS A 138 18.89 5.07 -1.04
CA CYS A 138 17.90 5.71 -0.18
C CYS A 138 18.13 5.34 1.29
N TYR A 139 18.26 6.35 2.14
CA TYR A 139 18.77 6.21 3.49
C TYR A 139 17.95 7.01 4.50
N GLN A 140 17.86 6.45 5.70
CA GLN A 140 17.58 7.18 6.94
C GLN A 140 18.90 7.21 7.72
N ILE A 141 19.36 8.40 8.07
CA ILE A 141 20.61 8.64 8.80
C ILE A 141 20.22 9.29 10.12
N LEU A 142 20.54 8.62 11.22
CA LEU A 142 20.32 9.06 12.59
C LEU A 142 21.60 9.74 13.09
N ILE A 143 21.50 10.97 13.61
CA ILE A 143 22.64 11.74 14.11
C ILE A 143 22.40 12.06 15.58
N LYS A 144 23.26 11.52 16.43
CA LYS A 144 23.23 11.77 17.88
C LYS A 144 23.84 13.14 18.19
N PRO A 145 23.29 13.87 19.18
CA PRO A 145 23.79 15.18 19.57
C PRO A 145 25.15 15.08 20.31
N PRO A 146 25.94 16.16 20.31
CA PRO A 146 27.13 16.30 21.14
C PRO A 146 26.74 16.54 22.61
N VAL A 147 26.54 15.47 23.36
CA VAL A 147 26.07 15.52 24.76
C VAL A 147 27.04 14.80 25.71
N ASN A 148 27.15 15.28 26.95
CA ASN A 148 27.99 14.67 28.01
C ASN A 148 29.46 14.45 27.59
N GLY A 149 30.03 15.39 26.83
CA GLY A 149 31.41 15.33 26.35
C GLY A 149 31.65 14.36 25.18
N ARG A 150 30.61 13.69 24.67
CA ARG A 150 30.68 12.87 23.46
C ARG A 150 30.58 13.74 22.21
N GLN A 151 31.31 13.36 21.17
CA GLN A 151 31.14 13.92 19.82
C GLN A 151 29.87 13.35 19.18
N PRO A 152 29.28 14.04 18.19
CA PRO A 152 28.13 13.49 17.48
C PRO A 152 28.53 12.25 16.68
N GLU A 153 27.54 11.39 16.43
CA GLU A 153 27.70 10.11 15.74
C GLU A 153 26.56 9.94 14.74
N ALA A 154 26.90 9.70 13.47
CA ALA A 154 25.93 9.43 12.42
C ALA A 154 25.87 7.92 12.11
N THR A 155 24.66 7.34 12.20
CA THR A 155 24.40 5.92 11.90
C THR A 155 23.33 5.80 10.82
N THR A 156 23.51 4.87 9.89
CA THR A 156 22.50 4.57 8.86
C THR A 156 21.57 3.48 9.36
N PHE A 157 20.27 3.67 9.19
CA PHE A 157 19.29 2.60 9.38
C PHE A 157 19.22 1.76 8.09
N GLY A 158 19.43 0.44 8.20
CA GLY A 158 19.46 -0.47 7.04
C GLY A 158 20.81 -0.54 6.33
N SER A 159 20.88 -0.06 5.08
CA SER A 159 22.10 -0.18 4.26
C SER A 159 23.19 0.78 4.75
N ARG A 160 24.37 0.22 5.08
CA ARG A 160 25.54 1.01 5.50
C ARG A 160 26.03 1.92 4.36
N VAL A 161 26.37 3.16 4.73
CA VAL A 161 27.06 4.11 3.85
C VAL A 161 28.46 4.36 4.38
N ASP A 162 29.47 4.07 3.57
CA ASP A 162 30.86 4.34 3.91
C ASP A 162 31.23 5.80 3.60
N GLY A 163 32.04 6.41 4.48
CA GLY A 163 32.56 7.77 4.30
C GLY A 163 31.64 8.89 4.76
N ILE A 164 30.54 8.58 5.46
CA ILE A 164 29.77 9.61 6.19
C ILE A 164 30.65 10.23 7.27
N GLN A 165 30.57 11.55 7.42
CA GLN A 165 31.25 12.30 8.47
C GLN A 165 30.24 13.23 9.14
N CYS A 166 30.36 13.42 10.45
CA CYS A 166 29.58 14.40 11.18
C CYS A 166 30.45 15.18 12.16
N ALA A 167 30.09 16.45 12.38
CA ALA A 167 30.67 17.33 13.37
C ALA A 167 29.55 18.06 14.12
N GLY A 168 29.81 18.57 15.31
CA GLY A 168 28.76 19.22 16.09
C GLY A 168 29.25 19.75 17.42
N LYS A 169 28.53 20.73 17.95
CA LYS A 169 28.86 21.41 19.21
C LYS A 169 27.60 21.66 20.04
N PRO A 170 27.67 21.53 21.38
CA PRO A 170 26.61 22.06 22.23
C PRO A 170 26.56 23.58 22.09
N THR A 171 25.37 24.13 22.22
CA THR A 171 25.14 25.59 22.27
C THR A 171 24.52 25.94 23.62
N GLU A 172 24.32 27.23 23.88
CA GLU A 172 23.57 27.69 25.08
C GLU A 172 22.13 27.13 25.11
N TYR A 173 21.62 26.69 23.95
CA TYR A 173 20.20 26.57 23.67
C TYR A 173 19.79 25.21 23.12
N GLY A 174 20.73 24.28 22.98
CA GLY A 174 20.58 23.02 22.28
C GLY A 174 21.93 22.64 21.67
N TYR A 175 21.97 22.38 20.36
CA TYR A 175 23.19 21.91 19.69
C TYR A 175 23.21 22.19 18.19
N ASN A 176 24.41 22.24 17.62
CA ASN A 176 24.64 22.31 16.18
C ASN A 176 25.16 20.98 15.66
N ILE A 177 24.71 20.59 14.47
CA ILE A 177 25.20 19.41 13.72
C ILE A 177 25.56 19.83 12.30
N GLU A 178 26.63 19.24 11.78
CA GLU A 178 26.94 19.18 10.35
C GLU A 178 27.18 17.74 9.94
N LEU A 179 26.72 17.35 8.75
CA LEU A 179 26.78 16.01 8.18
C LEU A 179 27.27 16.09 6.74
N PHE A 180 28.18 15.19 6.36
CA PHE A 180 28.61 14.96 4.99
C PHE A 180 28.29 13.55 4.54
N ILE A 181 27.74 13.44 3.33
CA ILE A 181 27.45 12.18 2.65
C ILE A 181 28.18 12.19 1.31
N PRO A 182 29.11 11.25 1.06
CA PRO A 182 29.84 11.22 -0.21
C PRO A 182 28.94 10.78 -1.36
N TRP A 183 29.23 11.24 -2.59
CA TRP A 183 28.49 10.82 -3.79
C TRP A 183 28.49 9.31 -4.02
N SER A 184 29.52 8.60 -3.54
CA SER A 184 29.59 7.13 -3.58
C SER A 184 28.46 6.43 -2.81
N ALA A 185 27.71 7.15 -1.97
CA ALA A 185 26.49 6.64 -1.33
C ALA A 185 25.36 6.36 -2.34
N PHE A 186 25.39 6.94 -3.54
CA PHE A 186 24.29 6.85 -4.51
C PHE A 186 24.74 6.08 -5.77
N PRO A 187 24.44 4.77 -5.88
CA PRO A 187 24.93 3.94 -6.98
C PRO A 187 24.52 4.42 -8.38
N ASP A 188 23.34 5.04 -8.47
CA ASP A 188 22.76 5.54 -9.72
C ASP A 188 23.35 6.90 -10.13
N ILE A 189 24.06 7.58 -9.23
CA ILE A 189 24.68 8.89 -9.45
C ILE A 189 26.20 8.72 -9.50
N LYS A 190 26.72 8.38 -10.70
CA LYS A 190 28.16 8.21 -10.89
C LYS A 190 28.95 9.50 -10.66
N GLN A 191 28.41 10.63 -11.11
CA GLN A 191 28.88 11.99 -10.86
C GLN A 191 27.68 12.93 -10.85
N PRO A 192 27.59 13.90 -9.94
CA PRO A 192 26.52 14.88 -9.95
C PRO A 192 26.65 15.80 -11.15
N PHE A 193 25.55 16.09 -11.83
CA PHE A 193 25.45 17.11 -12.87
C PHE A 193 24.20 17.97 -12.66
N ILE A 194 24.15 19.14 -13.30
CA ILE A 194 22.99 20.03 -13.27
C ILE A 194 21.77 19.28 -13.80
N GLY A 195 20.68 19.24 -13.02
CA GLY A 195 19.50 18.43 -13.32
C GLY A 195 19.44 17.11 -12.55
N THR A 196 20.46 16.75 -11.77
CA THR A 196 20.42 15.57 -10.89
C THR A 196 19.31 15.74 -9.85
N ASN A 197 18.40 14.77 -9.77
CA ASN A 197 17.32 14.77 -8.80
C ASN A 197 17.71 14.00 -7.54
N ILE A 198 17.42 14.59 -6.39
CA ILE A 198 17.60 14.02 -5.06
C ILE A 198 16.37 14.42 -4.23
N ALA A 199 15.86 13.51 -3.41
CA ALA A 199 14.80 13.83 -2.48
C ALA A 199 15.33 13.82 -1.04
N VAL A 200 14.87 14.75 -0.19
CA VAL A 200 15.26 14.79 1.23
C VAL A 200 14.08 14.99 2.16
N GLN A 201 14.28 14.66 3.43
CA GLN A 201 13.40 15.05 4.52
C GLN A 201 14.20 15.11 5.83
N PHE A 202 13.71 15.85 6.82
CA PHE A 202 14.36 16.03 8.12
C PHE A 202 13.39 15.77 9.27
N MET A 203 13.88 15.18 10.36
CA MET A 203 13.16 15.02 11.61
C MET A 203 14.06 15.39 12.80
N LEU A 204 13.47 16.00 13.81
CA LEU A 204 14.02 16.24 15.14
C LEU A 204 13.21 15.36 16.10
N ASP A 205 13.84 14.37 16.71
CA ASP A 205 13.30 13.67 17.87
C ASP A 205 13.77 14.41 19.12
N ASP A 206 12.82 14.69 20.01
CA ASP A 206 12.96 15.49 21.22
C ASP A 206 12.47 14.68 22.42
N TYR A 207 13.41 14.29 23.27
CA TYR A 207 13.21 13.46 24.43
C TYR A 207 13.43 14.25 25.70
N ASP A 208 12.31 14.59 26.35
CA ASP A 208 12.35 15.12 27.71
C ASP A 208 12.36 13.94 28.70
N SER A 209 12.85 14.19 29.91
CA SER A 209 12.71 13.22 31.02
C SER A 209 11.25 12.79 31.29
N ILE A 210 10.25 13.53 30.79
CA ILE A 210 8.82 13.21 30.86
C ILE A 210 8.40 12.06 29.92
N ASP A 211 9.16 11.79 28.86
CA ASP A 211 8.79 10.83 27.81
C ASP A 211 8.97 9.36 28.22
N LYS A 212 9.76 9.09 29.27
CA LYS A 212 9.97 7.76 29.87
C LYS A 212 10.34 6.70 28.81
N ASP A 213 9.64 5.56 28.79
CA ASP A 213 9.93 4.41 27.92
C ASP A 213 9.20 4.50 26.56
N SER A 214 8.92 5.70 26.06
CA SER A 214 8.27 5.88 24.75
C SER A 214 9.18 5.38 23.63
N VAL A 215 8.65 4.56 22.71
CA VAL A 215 9.43 4.00 21.60
C VAL A 215 9.91 5.07 20.61
N GLN A 216 9.08 6.10 20.38
CA GLN A 216 9.48 7.34 19.73
C GLN A 216 8.99 8.49 20.64
N PRO A 217 9.84 9.47 20.97
CA PRO A 217 9.46 10.59 21.83
C PRO A 217 8.70 11.64 21.01
N PHE A 218 8.56 12.87 21.52
CA PHE A 218 8.03 13.96 20.70
C PHE A 218 8.91 14.12 19.45
N SER A 219 8.31 14.33 18.28
CA SER A 219 9.12 14.58 17.09
C SER A 219 8.48 15.57 16.14
N MET A 220 9.35 16.37 15.50
CA MET A 220 8.99 17.37 14.52
C MET A 220 9.71 17.09 13.20
N SER A 221 9.00 17.18 12.09
CA SER A 221 9.59 17.09 10.76
C SER A 221 9.16 18.24 9.88
N PHE A 222 9.88 18.47 8.78
CA PHE A 222 9.47 19.53 7.86
C PHE A 222 8.09 19.21 7.26
N LEU A 223 7.15 20.16 7.43
CA LEU A 223 5.71 20.03 7.15
C LEU A 223 4.97 18.92 7.93
N GLY A 224 5.49 18.46 9.08
CA GLY A 224 4.81 17.49 9.94
C GLY A 224 4.60 16.12 9.30
N LYS A 225 5.46 15.75 8.35
CA LYS A 225 5.42 14.45 7.68
C LYS A 225 5.78 13.33 8.66
N LYS A 226 4.93 12.30 8.70
CA LYS A 226 5.07 11.13 9.57
C LYS A 226 5.64 9.93 8.83
N ASP A 227 5.95 8.85 9.55
CA ASP A 227 6.34 7.53 9.00
C ASP A 227 7.45 7.57 7.95
N LEU A 228 8.36 8.54 8.07
CA LEU A 228 9.36 8.80 7.06
C LEU A 228 10.25 7.58 6.84
N TYR A 229 10.66 6.88 7.91
CA TYR A 229 11.44 5.63 7.92
C TYR A 229 10.94 4.52 6.99
N LYS A 230 9.66 4.55 6.58
CA LYS A 230 9.06 3.57 5.65
C LYS A 230 8.46 4.20 4.40
N SER A 231 8.52 5.53 4.23
CA SER A 231 7.74 6.26 3.22
C SER A 231 8.59 7.27 2.41
N PRO A 232 9.52 6.82 1.53
CA PRO A 232 10.30 7.73 0.66
C PRO A 232 9.45 8.65 -0.22
N GLU A 233 8.21 8.24 -0.52
CA GLU A 233 7.21 9.04 -1.24
C GLU A 233 6.85 10.36 -0.52
N ARG A 234 7.18 10.48 0.77
CA ARG A 234 6.93 11.69 1.58
C ARG A 234 8.13 12.66 1.61
N PHE A 235 9.20 12.37 0.87
CA PHE A 235 10.35 13.25 0.76
C PHE A 235 10.08 14.44 -0.16
N ILE A 236 10.98 15.41 -0.16
CA ILE A 236 10.89 16.64 -0.94
C ILE A 236 11.84 16.51 -2.14
N PRO A 237 11.34 16.43 -3.39
CA PRO A 237 12.19 16.34 -4.56
C PRO A 237 12.91 17.66 -4.81
N CYS A 238 14.21 17.57 -5.07
CA CYS A 238 15.09 18.68 -5.33
C CYS A 238 16.02 18.36 -6.51
N THR A 239 16.47 19.40 -7.21
CA THR A 239 17.28 19.31 -8.41
C THR A 239 18.55 20.13 -8.24
N ILE A 240 19.70 19.54 -8.54
CA ILE A 240 21.00 20.24 -8.50
C ILE A 240 21.08 21.27 -9.64
N LEU A 241 21.48 22.51 -9.36
CA LEU A 241 21.73 23.56 -10.36
C LEU A 241 23.11 24.22 -10.16
N ASP A 242 23.65 24.86 -11.20
CA ASP A 242 24.94 25.59 -11.20
C ASP A 242 24.79 27.09 -10.98
N GLU A 243 23.74 27.71 -11.53
CA GLU A 243 23.40 29.12 -11.30
C GLU A 243 21.89 29.35 -11.16
N PRO A 244 21.47 30.37 -10.39
CA PRO A 244 20.05 30.60 -10.11
C PRO A 244 19.33 31.24 -11.28
N SER A 245 18.10 30.81 -11.56
CA SER A 245 17.13 31.75 -12.09
C SER A 245 16.56 32.64 -10.98
N LYS A 246 16.43 32.17 -9.72
CA LYS A 246 15.79 32.90 -8.59
C LYS A 246 16.18 32.39 -7.18
N LYS A 247 17.37 32.77 -6.69
CA LYS A 247 17.99 32.32 -5.40
C LYS A 247 17.15 32.53 -4.12
N SER A 248 16.25 33.50 -4.09
CA SER A 248 15.53 33.92 -2.88
C SER A 248 14.16 33.25 -2.68
N GLU A 249 13.49 32.80 -3.75
CA GLU A 249 12.13 32.25 -3.67
C GLU A 249 12.07 30.94 -2.86
N GLN A 250 13.09 30.09 -2.98
CA GLN A 250 13.09 28.74 -2.40
C GLN A 250 13.22 28.69 -0.87
N ASN A 251 13.53 29.82 -0.23
CA ASN A 251 13.71 29.95 1.21
C ASN A 251 12.57 30.74 1.88
N ILE A 252 11.46 30.96 1.16
CA ILE A 252 10.23 31.52 1.72
C ILE A 252 9.20 30.40 1.80
N PHE A 253 8.85 29.99 3.01
CA PHE A 253 7.92 28.89 3.24
C PHE A 253 6.55 29.40 3.65
N ILE A 254 5.52 28.97 2.92
CA ILE A 254 4.14 29.27 3.25
C ILE A 254 3.56 28.09 4.04
N GLU A 255 3.46 28.25 5.35
CA GLU A 255 2.76 27.35 6.26
C GLU A 255 1.26 27.59 6.17
N VAL A 256 0.59 26.74 5.40
CA VAL A 256 -0.86 26.76 5.18
C VAL A 256 -1.28 25.39 4.69
N GLN A 257 -2.47 24.96 5.10
CA GLN A 257 -3.06 23.71 4.62
C GLN A 257 -3.24 23.78 3.10
N PRO A 258 -2.64 22.85 2.33
CA PRO A 258 -2.75 22.85 0.87
C PRO A 258 -4.17 22.46 0.40
N VAL A 259 -4.95 21.83 1.26
CA VAL A 259 -6.34 21.46 1.01
C VAL A 259 -7.26 22.04 2.07
N VAL A 260 -8.35 22.66 1.65
CA VAL A 260 -9.36 23.23 2.55
C VAL A 260 -10.74 22.72 2.16
N GLN A 261 -11.52 22.28 3.14
CA GLN A 261 -12.88 21.76 2.91
C GLN A 261 -13.97 22.80 3.21
N GLU A 262 -13.73 23.71 4.15
CA GLU A 262 -14.72 24.68 4.60
C GLU A 262 -14.28 26.11 4.25
N LYS A 263 -15.22 26.96 3.82
CA LYS A 263 -14.97 28.39 3.60
C LYS A 263 -14.91 29.13 4.93
N LYS A 264 -13.90 28.81 5.73
CA LYS A 264 -13.59 29.49 7.00
C LYS A 264 -12.29 30.26 6.87
N ALA A 265 -12.07 31.13 7.83
CA ALA A 265 -10.81 31.83 7.99
C ALA A 265 -9.70 30.80 8.26
N ILE A 266 -8.67 30.74 7.41
CA ILE A 266 -7.53 29.84 7.60
C ILE A 266 -6.33 30.61 8.11
N PRO A 267 -5.61 30.10 9.13
CA PRO A 267 -4.35 30.68 9.54
C PRO A 267 -3.30 30.43 8.46
N LEU A 268 -2.43 31.41 8.30
CA LEU A 268 -1.26 31.31 7.44
C LEU A 268 -0.06 31.93 8.16
N ALA A 269 1.07 31.23 8.06
CA ALA A 269 2.35 31.78 8.42
C ALA A 269 3.32 31.74 7.24
N VAL A 270 4.24 32.69 7.23
CA VAL A 270 5.37 32.77 6.32
C VAL A 270 6.62 32.61 7.17
N GLU A 271 7.39 31.57 6.89
CA GLU A 271 8.66 31.28 7.54
C GLU A 271 9.82 31.57 6.59
N ILE A 272 10.84 32.26 7.12
CA ILE A 272 12.07 32.59 6.41
C ILE A 272 13.24 32.30 7.34
N GLY A 273 14.18 31.48 6.85
CA GLY A 273 15.35 31.03 7.61
C GLY A 273 16.35 32.14 7.95
N SER A 274 17.10 31.95 9.04
CA SER A 274 17.95 32.98 9.66
C SER A 274 19.14 33.47 8.82
N MET A 275 19.55 32.76 7.77
CA MET A 275 20.77 33.07 7.01
C MET A 275 20.53 33.56 5.59
N VAL A 276 19.27 33.64 5.14
CA VAL A 276 18.96 33.83 3.70
C VAL A 276 18.55 35.27 3.38
N PHE A 277 17.68 35.87 4.18
CA PHE A 277 17.22 37.24 3.97
C PHE A 277 17.76 38.17 5.04
N LYS A 278 18.23 39.35 4.63
CA LYS A 278 18.62 40.43 5.53
C LYS A 278 17.60 41.56 5.43
N ASP A 279 17.30 42.19 6.55
CA ASP A 279 16.56 43.46 6.59
C ASP A 279 15.20 43.44 5.86
N ILE A 280 14.32 42.50 6.21
CA ILE A 280 12.95 42.46 5.66
C ILE A 280 12.16 43.70 6.12
N GLU A 281 11.60 44.46 5.17
CA GLU A 281 10.80 45.66 5.40
C GLU A 281 9.32 45.31 5.54
N ASN A 282 8.79 44.51 4.61
CA ASN A 282 7.39 44.09 4.64
C ASN A 282 7.16 42.72 3.97
N ILE A 283 6.07 42.07 4.38
CA ILE A 283 5.58 40.84 3.77
C ILE A 283 4.10 41.04 3.43
N LYS A 284 3.77 40.93 2.14
CA LYS A 284 2.40 41.01 1.64
C LYS A 284 1.91 39.62 1.24
N VAL A 285 0.70 39.27 1.69
CA VAL A 285 0.02 38.02 1.36
C VAL A 285 -1.18 38.34 0.48
N LYS A 286 -1.29 37.65 -0.65
CA LYS A 286 -2.38 37.81 -1.61
C LYS A 286 -3.07 36.49 -1.83
N ILE A 287 -4.39 36.54 -1.98
CA ILE A 287 -5.18 35.45 -2.55
C ILE A 287 -5.40 35.79 -4.01
N GLU A 288 -4.98 34.89 -4.90
CA GLU A 288 -5.11 35.03 -6.34
C GLU A 288 -5.92 33.86 -6.90
N THR A 289 -6.74 34.12 -7.90
CA THR A 289 -7.44 33.07 -8.65
C THR A 289 -7.00 33.13 -10.11
N PRO A 290 -6.97 31.99 -10.83
CA PRO A 290 -6.68 31.98 -12.26
C PRO A 290 -7.55 32.95 -13.07
N ASN A 291 -8.82 33.10 -12.68
CA ASN A 291 -9.83 33.83 -13.47
C ASN A 291 -9.96 35.31 -13.11
N LYS A 292 -9.76 35.70 -11.85
CA LYS A 292 -10.01 37.08 -11.38
C LYS A 292 -8.73 37.81 -10.92
N GLY A 293 -7.57 37.15 -10.94
CA GLY A 293 -6.35 37.72 -10.38
C GLY A 293 -6.46 37.87 -8.86
N VAL A 294 -5.95 38.99 -8.32
CA VAL A 294 -5.89 39.25 -6.86
C VAL A 294 -7.28 39.51 -6.30
N ILE A 295 -7.76 38.63 -5.41
CA ILE A 295 -9.04 38.73 -4.70
C ILE A 295 -8.90 39.54 -3.42
N SER A 296 -7.79 39.36 -2.70
CA SER A 296 -7.50 40.07 -1.46
C SER A 296 -6.00 40.22 -1.25
N GLU A 297 -5.58 41.32 -0.64
CA GLU A 297 -4.20 41.58 -0.22
C GLU A 297 -4.21 42.00 1.26
N LYS A 298 -3.25 41.49 2.03
CA LYS A 298 -2.99 41.90 3.42
C LYS A 298 -1.48 42.01 3.66
N THR A 299 -1.08 42.95 4.49
CA THR A 299 0.28 42.96 5.07
C THR A 299 0.30 42.03 6.27
N ALA A 300 1.18 41.04 6.28
CA ALA A 300 1.35 40.12 7.40
C ALA A 300 2.11 40.80 8.55
N LYS A 301 1.77 40.43 9.78
CA LYS A 301 2.47 40.96 10.96
C LYS A 301 3.78 40.20 11.12
N ILE A 302 4.90 40.92 10.98
CA ILE A 302 6.24 40.36 11.17
C ILE A 302 6.55 40.22 12.66
N SER A 303 7.13 39.08 13.02
CA SER A 303 7.69 38.77 14.33
C SER A 303 9.10 38.21 14.16
N HIS A 304 9.94 38.44 15.17
CA HIS A 304 11.32 37.98 15.20
C HIS A 304 11.48 36.92 16.29
N TYR A 305 12.32 35.93 16.01
CA TYR A 305 12.66 34.88 16.96
C TYR A 305 13.73 35.34 17.97
N SER A 306 13.94 34.51 19.00
CA SER A 306 14.95 34.68 20.05
C SER A 306 16.40 34.65 19.52
N ASP A 307 17.36 34.89 20.41
CA ASP A 307 18.77 35.17 20.08
C ASP A 307 19.47 34.14 19.18
N PHE A 308 19.07 32.86 19.21
CA PHE A 308 19.65 31.77 18.40
C PHE A 308 19.13 31.66 16.98
N TRP A 309 17.99 32.26 16.66
CA TRP A 309 17.52 32.46 15.28
C TRP A 309 17.14 33.92 15.05
N LYS A 310 17.89 34.86 15.62
CA LYS A 310 17.58 36.31 15.64
C LYS A 310 17.25 36.94 14.28
N ASN A 311 17.73 36.35 13.19
CA ASN A 311 17.52 36.83 11.83
C ASN A 311 16.38 36.08 11.10
N ALA A 312 15.84 35.01 11.68
CA ALA A 312 14.68 34.32 11.13
C ALA A 312 13.44 35.21 11.28
N VAL A 313 12.54 35.10 10.32
CA VAL A 313 11.32 35.90 10.27
C VAL A 313 10.11 34.99 10.17
N ARG A 314 9.18 35.19 11.11
CA ARG A 314 7.83 34.64 11.04
C ARG A 314 6.86 35.77 10.81
N ALA A 315 6.04 35.65 9.77
CA ALA A 315 4.93 36.58 9.55
C ALA A 315 3.60 35.84 9.48
N GLU A 316 2.64 36.30 10.27
CA GLU A 316 1.36 35.62 10.43
C GLU A 316 0.21 36.48 9.94
N THR A 317 -0.80 35.82 9.38
CA THR A 317 -2.07 36.43 9.01
C THR A 317 -3.19 35.40 9.00
N ILE A 318 -4.43 35.88 8.88
CA ILE A 318 -5.61 35.05 8.72
C ILE A 318 -6.26 35.41 7.39
N LEU A 319 -6.48 34.42 6.55
CA LEU A 319 -7.09 34.55 5.23
C LEU A 319 -8.55 34.14 5.27
N ASN A 320 -9.44 35.03 4.84
CA ASN A 320 -10.88 34.74 4.73
C ASN A 320 -11.20 34.21 3.33
N LEU A 321 -11.79 33.03 3.24
CA LEU A 321 -12.04 32.34 1.98
C LEU A 321 -13.46 32.56 1.42
N ASP A 322 -14.31 33.34 2.11
CA ASP A 322 -15.75 33.49 1.79
C ASP A 322 -16.03 33.97 0.35
N LYS A 323 -15.08 34.70 -0.26
CA LYS A 323 -15.20 35.26 -1.61
C LYS A 323 -14.61 34.35 -2.71
N ILE A 324 -14.03 33.20 -2.33
CA ILE A 324 -13.42 32.26 -3.26
C ILE A 324 -14.48 31.26 -3.72
N ASN A 325 -14.62 31.13 -5.04
CA ASN A 325 -15.57 30.19 -5.66
C ASN A 325 -14.87 29.12 -6.48
N GLU A 326 -13.58 29.31 -6.75
CA GLU A 326 -12.72 28.45 -7.56
C GLU A 326 -12.17 27.29 -6.73
N ASP A 327 -12.08 26.09 -7.32
CA ASP A 327 -11.55 24.89 -6.66
C ASP A 327 -10.04 24.95 -6.47
N VAL A 328 -9.35 25.75 -7.28
CA VAL A 328 -7.92 26.02 -7.15
C VAL A 328 -7.72 27.53 -7.10
N PHE A 329 -7.02 27.98 -6.06
CA PHE A 329 -6.55 29.34 -5.92
C PHE A 329 -5.09 29.34 -5.47
N PHE A 330 -4.44 30.49 -5.52
CA PHE A 330 -3.06 30.64 -5.12
C PHE A 330 -2.97 31.59 -3.94
N ILE A 331 -2.10 31.24 -3.01
CA ILE A 331 -1.61 32.18 -2.03
C ILE A 331 -0.25 32.66 -2.53
N SER A 332 -0.15 33.95 -2.83
CA SER A 332 1.10 34.58 -3.18
C SER A 332 1.63 35.37 -2.00
N VAL A 333 2.91 35.19 -1.69
CA VAL A 333 3.62 35.95 -0.66
C VAL A 333 4.71 36.74 -1.33
N THR A 334 4.64 38.07 -1.22
CA THR A 334 5.67 39.00 -1.68
C THR A 334 6.44 39.52 -0.47
N VAL A 335 7.73 39.19 -0.40
CA VAL A 335 8.68 39.70 0.60
C VAL A 335 9.43 40.88 -0.01
N LYS A 336 9.48 42.00 0.71
CA LYS A 336 10.25 43.20 0.33
C LYS A 336 11.34 43.46 1.37
N ASP A 337 12.58 43.64 0.93
CA ASP A 337 13.69 44.05 1.80
C ASP A 337 13.85 45.59 1.85
N LYS A 338 14.66 46.08 2.79
CA LYS A 338 14.98 47.52 2.92
C LYS A 338 15.75 48.09 1.72
N ASN A 339 16.34 47.25 0.87
CA ASN A 339 16.99 47.65 -0.38
C ASN A 339 16.01 47.73 -1.56
N ASN A 340 14.70 47.58 -1.28
CA ASN A 340 13.62 47.64 -2.25
C ASN A 340 13.59 46.47 -3.25
N ASN A 341 14.31 45.37 -2.98
CA ASN A 341 14.18 44.12 -3.73
C ASN A 341 12.88 43.42 -3.31
N THR A 342 12.23 42.76 -4.28
CA THR A 342 11.01 41.98 -4.02
C THR A 342 11.19 40.55 -4.49
N THR A 343 10.77 39.61 -3.65
CA THR A 343 10.72 38.18 -3.97
C THR A 343 9.29 37.71 -3.78
N THR A 344 8.70 37.03 -4.77
CA THR A 344 7.33 36.52 -4.68
C THR A 344 7.29 35.02 -4.85
N VAL A 345 6.73 34.32 -3.87
CA VAL A 345 6.42 32.89 -3.95
C VAL A 345 4.92 32.68 -4.07
N LYS A 346 4.51 31.63 -4.78
CA LYS A 346 3.10 31.24 -4.89
C LYS A 346 2.95 29.79 -4.46
N LYS A 347 1.92 29.52 -3.64
CA LYS A 347 1.52 28.17 -3.25
C LYS A 347 0.08 27.92 -3.72
N PRO A 348 -0.18 26.87 -4.51
CA PRO A 348 -1.54 26.49 -4.84
C PRO A 348 -2.25 25.96 -3.60
N ILE A 349 -3.52 26.30 -3.48
CA ILE A 349 -4.45 25.79 -2.48
C ILE A 349 -5.65 25.20 -3.21
N PHE A 350 -6.05 24.02 -2.75
CA PHE A 350 -7.16 23.28 -3.29
C PHE A 350 -8.36 23.34 -2.36
N PHE A 351 -9.48 23.84 -2.86
CA PHE A 351 -10.75 23.85 -2.15
C PHE A 351 -11.55 22.58 -2.47
N ALA A 352 -11.40 21.55 -1.63
CA ALA A 352 -12.08 20.28 -1.82
C ALA A 352 -13.59 20.33 -1.55
N GLY A 353 -14.08 21.36 -0.82
CA GLY A 353 -15.47 21.44 -0.37
C GLY A 353 -16.50 21.43 -1.50
N ASN A 354 -16.24 22.14 -2.61
CA ASN A 354 -17.11 22.15 -3.79
C ASN A 354 -17.20 20.75 -4.41
N ILE A 355 -16.05 20.15 -4.71
CA ILE A 355 -15.94 18.81 -5.30
C ILE A 355 -16.65 17.77 -4.45
N MET A 356 -16.41 17.76 -3.15
CA MET A 356 -17.06 16.83 -2.22
C MET A 356 -18.58 17.02 -2.19
N SER A 357 -19.06 18.26 -2.25
CA SER A 357 -20.49 18.57 -2.30
C SER A 357 -21.14 18.12 -3.62
N GLU A 358 -20.44 18.28 -4.74
CA GLU A 358 -20.91 17.85 -6.06
C GLU A 358 -20.97 16.33 -6.19
N ILE A 359 -19.96 15.61 -5.67
CA ILE A 359 -19.99 14.14 -5.61
C ILE A 359 -21.17 13.66 -4.78
N LEU A 360 -21.38 14.23 -3.57
CA LEU A 360 -22.53 13.89 -2.72
C LEU A 360 -23.87 14.18 -3.42
N LEU A 361 -23.97 15.30 -4.14
CA LEU A 361 -25.16 15.64 -4.91
C LEU A 361 -25.40 14.63 -6.04
N GLY A 362 -24.34 14.19 -6.73
CA GLY A 362 -24.40 13.12 -7.73
C GLY A 362 -24.90 11.80 -7.16
N ILE A 363 -24.38 11.38 -6.00
CA ILE A 363 -24.81 10.18 -5.26
C ILE A 363 -26.29 10.32 -4.84
N HIS A 364 -26.68 11.49 -4.31
CA HIS A 364 -28.06 11.77 -3.91
C HIS A 364 -29.03 11.66 -5.10
N ASN A 365 -28.66 12.27 -6.24
CA ASN A 365 -29.47 12.27 -7.45
C ASN A 365 -29.62 10.89 -8.09
N ALA A 366 -28.63 9.99 -7.92
CA ALA A 366 -28.73 8.60 -8.35
C ALA A 366 -29.84 7.83 -7.64
N ASN A 367 -30.27 8.28 -6.44
CA ASN A 367 -31.30 7.67 -5.62
C ASN A 367 -31.08 6.15 -5.48
N ILE A 368 -29.92 5.77 -4.93
CA ILE A 368 -29.45 4.39 -4.83
C ILE A 368 -30.48 3.48 -4.16
N LYS A 369 -31.22 4.00 -3.16
CA LYS A 369 -32.35 3.30 -2.53
C LYS A 369 -33.38 2.84 -3.55
N LYS A 370 -33.90 3.74 -4.38
CA LYS A 370 -34.86 3.41 -5.45
C LYS A 370 -34.22 2.56 -6.55
N LEU A 371 -32.99 2.89 -6.93
CA LEU A 371 -32.24 2.18 -7.97
C LEU A 371 -32.03 0.70 -7.60
N SER A 372 -31.74 0.40 -6.33
CA SER A 372 -31.51 -0.97 -5.86
C SER A 372 -32.69 -1.91 -6.13
N GLN A 373 -33.91 -1.38 -6.17
CA GLN A 373 -35.12 -2.17 -6.41
C GLN A 373 -35.36 -2.46 -7.91
N THR A 374 -34.75 -1.68 -8.80
CA THR A 374 -34.98 -1.74 -10.26
C THR A 374 -33.74 -2.22 -11.03
N GLU A 375 -32.56 -1.69 -10.73
CA GLU A 375 -31.26 -2.05 -11.30
C GLU A 375 -30.24 -2.32 -10.15
N PRO A 376 -30.36 -3.44 -9.41
CA PRO A 376 -29.58 -3.69 -8.18
C PRO A 376 -28.07 -3.70 -8.40
N PHE A 377 -27.58 -4.33 -9.46
CA PHE A 377 -26.13 -4.36 -9.74
C PHE A 377 -25.60 -2.96 -10.11
N ARG A 378 -26.42 -2.13 -10.75
CA ARG A 378 -26.09 -0.72 -10.99
C ARG A 378 -26.05 0.08 -9.68
N ALA A 379 -26.98 -0.19 -8.76
CA ALA A 379 -26.97 0.41 -7.42
C ALA A 379 -25.71 0.02 -6.62
N ALA A 380 -25.28 -1.24 -6.70
CA ALA A 380 -23.99 -1.67 -6.14
C ALA A 380 -22.80 -0.95 -6.78
N GLY A 381 -22.83 -0.70 -8.09
CA GLY A 381 -21.81 0.11 -8.77
C GLY A 381 -21.63 1.53 -8.18
N PHE A 382 -22.72 2.15 -7.71
CA PHE A 382 -22.63 3.44 -7.00
C PHE A 382 -21.97 3.34 -5.62
N LEU A 383 -21.94 2.16 -4.99
CA LEU A 383 -21.17 1.97 -3.75
C LEU A 383 -19.66 2.10 -3.99
N GLY A 384 -19.17 1.75 -5.18
CA GLY A 384 -17.78 2.02 -5.59
C GLY A 384 -17.47 3.52 -5.64
N ILE A 385 -18.42 4.36 -6.09
CA ILE A 385 -18.27 5.83 -6.00
C ILE A 385 -18.26 6.29 -4.53
N CYS A 386 -19.09 5.68 -3.69
CA CYS A 386 -19.13 5.99 -2.26
C CYS A 386 -17.80 5.59 -1.56
N ALA A 387 -17.17 4.49 -1.96
CA ALA A 387 -15.85 4.09 -1.49
C ALA A 387 -14.76 5.09 -1.95
N CYS A 388 -14.77 5.53 -3.22
CA CYS A 388 -13.90 6.61 -3.69
C CYS A 388 -14.07 7.90 -2.86
N TYR A 389 -15.31 8.26 -2.51
CA TYR A 389 -15.58 9.45 -1.70
C TYR A 389 -14.91 9.37 -0.32
N GLU A 390 -14.95 8.20 0.32
CA GLU A 390 -14.21 7.94 1.56
C GLU A 390 -12.68 7.95 1.37
N ARG A 391 -12.17 7.45 0.24
CA ARG A 391 -10.75 7.57 -0.11
C ARG A 391 -10.33 9.03 -0.32
N ILE A 392 -11.19 9.87 -0.91
CA ILE A 392 -10.93 11.32 -1.02
C ILE A 392 -10.87 11.95 0.37
N LYS A 393 -11.80 11.65 1.29
CA LYS A 393 -11.72 12.14 2.67
C LYS A 393 -10.38 11.79 3.32
N ARG A 394 -9.96 10.53 3.19
CA ARG A 394 -8.69 10.05 3.72
C ARG A 394 -7.50 10.76 3.08
N ALA A 395 -7.51 10.93 1.77
CA ALA A 395 -6.45 11.65 1.07
C ALA A 395 -6.38 13.13 1.50
N ILE A 396 -7.53 13.78 1.77
CA ILE A 396 -7.55 15.15 2.33
C ILE A 396 -6.97 15.18 3.74
N GLU A 397 -7.35 14.25 4.62
CA GLU A 397 -6.79 14.14 5.97
C GLU A 397 -5.25 14.00 5.94
N LEU A 398 -4.74 13.20 4.99
CA LEU A 398 -3.31 12.95 4.81
C LEU A 398 -2.60 14.04 3.98
N ASN A 399 -3.32 15.03 3.45
CA ASN A 399 -2.81 16.04 2.50
C ASN A 399 -2.12 15.41 1.26
N ASP A 400 -2.71 14.33 0.74
CA ASP A 400 -2.23 13.58 -0.42
C ASP A 400 -2.88 14.09 -1.72
N MET A 401 -2.25 15.08 -2.35
CA MET A 401 -2.78 15.72 -3.56
C MET A 401 -2.86 14.80 -4.76
N GLU A 402 -1.88 13.90 -4.94
CA GLU A 402 -1.85 12.98 -6.07
C GLU A 402 -3.02 12.01 -5.96
N ARG A 403 -3.27 11.47 -4.76
CA ARG A 403 -4.41 10.57 -4.54
C ARG A 403 -5.74 11.29 -4.65
N ILE A 404 -5.89 12.52 -4.14
CA ILE A 404 -7.11 13.32 -4.36
C ILE A 404 -7.40 13.45 -5.86
N GLN A 405 -6.40 13.81 -6.66
CA GLN A 405 -6.56 13.96 -8.11
C GLN A 405 -6.97 12.65 -8.79
N PHE A 406 -6.33 11.55 -8.39
CA PHE A 406 -6.64 10.22 -8.91
C PHE A 406 -8.09 9.82 -8.60
N GLU A 407 -8.51 9.90 -7.34
CA GLU A 407 -9.83 9.46 -6.90
C GLU A 407 -10.96 10.34 -7.48
N VAL A 408 -10.74 11.65 -7.63
CA VAL A 408 -11.70 12.54 -8.29
C VAL A 408 -11.89 12.14 -9.76
N ARG A 409 -10.81 11.78 -10.47
CA ARG A 409 -10.88 11.27 -11.85
C ARG A 409 -11.53 9.89 -11.93
N GLU A 410 -11.34 9.05 -10.93
CA GLU A 410 -12.02 7.76 -10.83
C GLU A 410 -13.54 7.95 -10.64
N VAL A 411 -13.95 8.81 -9.70
CA VAL A 411 -15.36 9.15 -9.45
C VAL A 411 -16.04 9.67 -10.72
N ALA A 412 -15.36 10.57 -11.42
CA ALA A 412 -15.76 11.10 -12.71
C ALA A 412 -16.03 9.99 -13.74
N ALA A 413 -15.07 9.09 -13.94
CA ALA A 413 -15.18 7.98 -14.87
C ALA A 413 -16.31 7.01 -14.49
N ARG A 414 -16.44 6.67 -13.19
CA ARG A 414 -17.51 5.82 -12.67
C ARG A 414 -18.89 6.42 -12.89
N PHE A 415 -19.09 7.72 -12.64
CA PHE A 415 -20.35 8.40 -12.92
C PHE A 415 -20.71 8.34 -14.41
N ASN A 416 -19.74 8.56 -15.31
CA ASN A 416 -19.97 8.49 -16.75
C ASN A 416 -20.49 7.11 -17.17
N VAL A 417 -19.82 6.05 -16.73
CA VAL A 417 -20.20 4.67 -17.06
C VAL A 417 -21.56 4.30 -16.46
N LEU A 418 -21.78 4.59 -15.17
CA LEU A 418 -23.04 4.23 -14.49
C LEU A 418 -24.24 5.04 -14.99
N ASN A 419 -24.03 6.25 -15.51
CA ASN A 419 -25.09 7.05 -16.11
C ASN A 419 -25.33 6.73 -17.60
N LYS A 420 -24.66 5.69 -18.15
CA LYS A 420 -24.78 5.26 -19.54
C LYS A 420 -24.37 6.35 -20.54
N ASN A 421 -23.46 7.24 -20.14
CA ASN A 421 -22.81 8.17 -21.05
C ASN A 421 -21.64 7.43 -21.71
N ASN A 422 -21.45 7.57 -23.02
CA ASN A 422 -20.27 7.03 -23.70
C ASN A 422 -19.02 7.78 -23.19
N PRO A 423 -18.13 7.14 -22.41
CA PRO A 423 -16.90 7.78 -21.96
C PRO A 423 -16.01 8.07 -23.17
N GLN A 424 -15.38 9.25 -23.21
CA GLN A 424 -14.29 9.47 -24.15
C GLN A 424 -13.06 8.67 -23.68
N LYS A 425 -12.44 7.89 -24.57
CA LYS A 425 -11.20 7.17 -24.27
C LYS A 425 -10.06 8.16 -24.04
N THR A 426 -9.44 8.09 -22.88
CA THR A 426 -8.40 9.01 -22.41
C THR A 426 -6.99 8.45 -22.52
N GLY A 427 -6.84 7.15 -22.82
CA GLY A 427 -5.55 6.45 -22.80
C GLY A 427 -5.02 6.16 -21.38
N THR A 428 -5.87 6.38 -20.37
CA THR A 428 -5.54 6.12 -18.95
C THR A 428 -6.07 4.77 -18.49
N LEU A 429 -5.72 4.35 -17.27
CA LEU A 429 -6.28 3.15 -16.65
C LEU A 429 -7.80 3.26 -16.39
N PHE A 430 -8.36 4.47 -16.37
CA PHE A 430 -9.81 4.68 -16.22
C PHE A 430 -10.61 4.21 -17.43
N ASP A 431 -9.98 4.08 -18.60
CA ASP A 431 -10.63 3.49 -19.78
C ASP A 431 -11.07 2.04 -19.55
N LEU A 432 -10.49 1.34 -18.56
CA LEU A 432 -10.92 0.00 -18.17
C LEU A 432 -12.33 -0.04 -17.56
N LEU A 433 -12.82 1.08 -17.00
CA LEU A 433 -14.18 1.14 -16.44
C LEU A 433 -15.25 0.93 -17.50
N GLU A 434 -14.94 1.12 -18.78
CA GLU A 434 -15.82 0.77 -19.92
C GLU A 434 -16.31 -0.68 -19.84
N LEU A 435 -15.47 -1.59 -19.35
CA LEU A 435 -15.79 -3.01 -19.18
C LEU A 435 -17.00 -3.21 -18.24
N THR A 436 -17.23 -2.27 -17.32
CA THR A 436 -18.31 -2.31 -16.30
C THR A 436 -19.63 -1.70 -16.80
N GLY A 437 -19.70 -1.23 -18.05
CA GLY A 437 -20.87 -0.55 -18.63
C GLY A 437 -22.18 -1.35 -18.66
N LYS A 438 -22.13 -2.65 -18.38
CA LYS A 438 -23.30 -3.50 -18.11
C LYS A 438 -23.17 -4.10 -16.71
N PRO A 439 -23.61 -3.41 -15.64
CA PRO A 439 -23.38 -3.84 -14.26
C PRO A 439 -23.88 -5.25 -13.93
N ASP A 440 -24.92 -5.72 -14.62
CA ASP A 440 -25.46 -7.08 -14.45
C ASP A 440 -24.46 -8.17 -14.83
N ALA A 441 -23.41 -7.86 -15.59
CA ALA A 441 -22.32 -8.79 -15.93
C ALA A 441 -21.34 -9.01 -14.77
N GLN A 442 -21.41 -8.21 -13.70
CA GLN A 442 -20.60 -8.37 -12.49
C GLN A 442 -19.08 -8.30 -12.75
N VAL A 443 -18.69 -7.35 -13.61
CA VAL A 443 -17.29 -6.98 -13.81
C VAL A 443 -16.98 -5.77 -12.93
N ILE A 444 -15.87 -5.86 -12.20
CA ILE A 444 -15.40 -4.86 -11.26
C ILE A 444 -13.99 -4.43 -11.66
N VAL A 445 -13.74 -3.13 -11.63
CA VAL A 445 -12.39 -2.56 -11.80
C VAL A 445 -12.01 -1.85 -10.51
N GLU A 446 -10.83 -2.18 -10.00
CA GLU A 446 -10.23 -1.65 -8.77
C GLU A 446 -8.82 -1.13 -9.06
N TYR A 447 -8.35 -0.17 -8.26
CA TYR A 447 -7.06 0.52 -8.45
C TYR A 447 -6.22 0.46 -7.16
N PRO A 448 -5.51 -0.65 -6.91
CA PRO A 448 -4.68 -0.80 -5.70
C PRO A 448 -3.53 0.23 -5.65
N GLY A 449 -3.12 0.77 -6.80
CA GLY A 449 -2.17 1.88 -6.90
C GLY A 449 -2.48 2.80 -8.07
N LEU A 450 -1.71 3.88 -8.20
CA LEU A 450 -1.95 4.92 -9.23
C LEU A 450 -1.63 4.45 -10.66
N ASP A 451 -0.76 3.45 -10.80
CA ASP A 451 -0.29 2.86 -12.06
C ASP A 451 -0.77 1.41 -12.27
N THR A 452 -1.67 0.92 -11.41
CA THR A 452 -2.16 -0.46 -11.43
C THR A 452 -3.67 -0.52 -11.36
N ALA A 453 -4.25 -1.46 -12.10
CA ALA A 453 -5.66 -1.78 -12.06
C ALA A 453 -5.86 -3.29 -12.01
N VAL A 454 -6.92 -3.74 -11.36
CA VAL A 454 -7.37 -5.14 -11.38
C VAL A 454 -8.79 -5.20 -11.92
N VAL A 455 -8.99 -6.02 -12.94
CA VAL A 455 -10.32 -6.30 -13.51
C VAL A 455 -10.77 -7.67 -13.02
N GLY A 456 -11.75 -7.69 -12.12
CA GLY A 456 -12.34 -8.91 -11.58
C GLY A 456 -13.63 -9.29 -12.29
N PHE A 457 -13.77 -10.57 -12.64
CA PHE A 457 -14.98 -11.17 -13.20
C PHE A 457 -15.64 -12.04 -12.15
N TYR A 458 -16.85 -11.67 -11.73
CA TYR A 458 -17.55 -12.32 -10.63
C TYR A 458 -18.81 -13.05 -11.11
N TRP A 459 -19.21 -14.07 -10.35
CA TRP A 459 -20.54 -14.66 -10.47
C TRP A 459 -21.19 -14.80 -9.10
N ALA A 460 -22.20 -13.97 -8.84
CA ALA A 460 -22.90 -13.89 -7.57
C ALA A 460 -21.98 -13.69 -6.35
N GLY A 461 -20.92 -12.87 -6.49
CA GLY A 461 -19.95 -12.58 -5.42
C GLY A 461 -18.74 -13.52 -5.40
N ILE A 462 -18.78 -14.63 -6.14
CA ILE A 462 -17.64 -15.54 -6.26
C ILE A 462 -16.70 -15.02 -7.36
N PRO A 463 -15.40 -14.76 -7.07
CA PRO A 463 -14.44 -14.30 -8.07
C PRO A 463 -14.04 -15.45 -9.00
N LEU A 464 -14.40 -15.37 -10.28
CA LEU A 464 -14.05 -16.39 -11.26
C LEU A 464 -12.60 -16.26 -11.72
N VAL A 465 -12.15 -15.03 -11.97
CA VAL A 465 -10.80 -14.71 -12.46
C VAL A 465 -10.56 -13.20 -12.32
N CYS A 466 -9.32 -12.82 -12.01
CA CYS A 466 -8.87 -11.43 -11.99
C CYS A 466 -7.73 -11.20 -12.99
N VAL A 467 -7.76 -10.05 -13.66
CA VAL A 467 -6.76 -9.62 -14.62
C VAL A 467 -6.03 -8.39 -14.08
N ASN A 468 -4.72 -8.50 -13.89
CA ASN A 468 -3.87 -7.40 -13.45
C ASN A 468 -3.44 -6.58 -14.66
N VAL A 469 -3.55 -5.26 -14.58
CA VAL A 469 -3.11 -4.32 -15.62
C VAL A 469 -2.16 -3.31 -14.97
N LYS A 470 -0.92 -3.28 -15.45
CA LYS A 470 0.08 -2.29 -15.00
C LYS A 470 0.39 -1.32 -16.13
N LYS A 471 0.30 -0.01 -15.88
CA LYS A 471 0.70 1.04 -16.82
C LYS A 471 2.18 1.37 -16.63
N PHE A 472 2.88 1.58 -17.74
CA PHE A 472 4.28 1.99 -17.79
C PHE A 472 4.40 3.36 -18.44
N SER A 473 5.58 3.98 -18.30
CA SER A 473 5.84 5.30 -18.91
C SER A 473 5.86 5.24 -20.44
N ASN A 474 6.17 4.08 -21.02
CA ASN A 474 6.18 3.84 -22.45
C ASN A 474 5.97 2.35 -22.80
N PRO A 475 5.64 2.03 -24.07
CA PRO A 475 5.43 0.66 -24.53
C PRO A 475 6.62 -0.29 -24.40
N ASP A 476 7.85 0.20 -24.55
CA ASP A 476 9.05 -0.66 -24.52
C ASP A 476 9.25 -1.28 -23.13
N GLN A 477 8.99 -0.50 -22.07
CA GLN A 477 9.02 -1.00 -20.70
C GLN A 477 7.99 -2.13 -20.48
N ALA A 478 6.78 -2.00 -21.04
CA ALA A 478 5.77 -3.04 -20.95
C ALA A 478 6.21 -4.33 -21.68
N GLN A 479 6.87 -4.20 -22.84
CA GLN A 479 7.42 -5.34 -23.58
C GLN A 479 8.56 -6.03 -22.83
N ILE A 480 9.46 -5.26 -22.21
CA ILE A 480 10.54 -5.79 -21.36
C ILE A 480 9.92 -6.54 -20.18
N ALA A 481 8.98 -5.92 -19.46
CA ALA A 481 8.30 -6.54 -18.33
C ALA A 481 7.50 -7.80 -18.71
N ALA A 482 6.97 -7.89 -19.93
CA ALA A 482 6.32 -9.12 -20.42
C ALA A 482 7.31 -10.28 -20.60
N ARG A 483 8.59 -9.98 -20.89
CA ARG A 483 9.68 -10.95 -21.09
C ARG A 483 10.42 -11.29 -19.80
N GLU A 484 10.32 -10.47 -18.76
CA GLU A 484 10.89 -10.77 -17.45
C GLU A 484 10.31 -12.07 -16.88
N LYS A 485 11.16 -12.86 -16.20
CA LYS A 485 10.72 -13.99 -15.38
C LYS A 485 9.95 -13.40 -14.17
N THR A 486 8.75 -13.90 -13.89
CA THR A 486 7.71 -13.18 -13.15
C THR A 486 7.91 -13.03 -11.64
N THR A 487 8.89 -13.68 -11.05
CA THR A 487 8.88 -13.95 -9.60
C THR A 487 10.16 -13.57 -8.88
N GLY A 488 11.13 -12.93 -9.56
CA GLY A 488 12.31 -12.24 -8.98
C GLY A 488 13.31 -13.08 -8.16
N PHE A 489 12.91 -14.29 -7.74
CA PHE A 489 13.69 -15.28 -6.97
C PHE A 489 13.72 -16.64 -7.69
N VAL A 490 12.72 -16.90 -8.54
CA VAL A 490 12.62 -17.98 -9.52
C VAL A 490 13.53 -17.73 -10.73
N ASP A 491 14.37 -16.70 -10.74
CA ASP A 491 15.40 -16.59 -11.79
C ASP A 491 16.37 -17.78 -11.76
N LEU A 492 16.54 -18.37 -10.57
CA LEU A 492 17.26 -19.61 -10.30
C LEU A 492 16.40 -20.86 -10.50
N LEU A 493 15.17 -20.71 -11.00
CA LEU A 493 14.37 -21.81 -11.44
C LEU A 493 14.06 -21.66 -12.94
N GLU A 494 14.27 -22.72 -13.71
CA GLU A 494 13.95 -22.71 -15.12
C GLU A 494 12.43 -22.70 -15.28
N ASP A 495 11.89 -21.59 -15.78
CA ASP A 495 10.54 -21.58 -16.34
C ASP A 495 10.57 -22.49 -17.58
N LYS A 496 10.20 -23.76 -17.39
CA LYS A 496 9.95 -24.71 -18.47
C LYS A 496 8.69 -24.25 -19.20
N ASN A 497 8.86 -23.18 -19.95
CA ASN A 497 7.83 -22.60 -20.76
C ASN A 497 7.56 -23.57 -21.92
N ALA A 498 6.62 -24.49 -21.72
CA ALA A 498 6.24 -25.47 -22.74
C ALA A 498 5.64 -24.82 -24.00
N ALA A 499 5.27 -23.53 -23.95
CA ALA A 499 4.53 -22.86 -25.00
C ALA A 499 5.35 -21.84 -25.82
N GLY A 500 6.47 -21.34 -25.31
CA GLY A 500 7.24 -20.26 -25.95
C GLY A 500 6.44 -18.94 -26.05
N PRO A 501 6.89 -17.96 -26.85
CA PRO A 501 6.05 -16.84 -27.24
C PRO A 501 4.84 -17.35 -28.03
N VAL A 502 3.64 -17.00 -27.58
CA VAL A 502 2.36 -17.42 -28.18
C VAL A 502 1.53 -16.20 -28.57
N ILE A 503 0.47 -16.41 -29.34
CA ILE A 503 -0.52 -15.38 -29.63
C ILE A 503 -1.74 -15.62 -28.73
N ILE A 504 -2.05 -14.65 -27.86
CA ILE A 504 -3.23 -14.67 -27.00
C ILE A 504 -3.98 -13.35 -27.22
N ALA A 505 -5.30 -13.44 -27.43
CA ALA A 505 -6.14 -12.29 -27.78
C ALA A 505 -5.62 -11.49 -29.01
N GLY A 506 -5.00 -12.18 -29.97
CA GLY A 506 -4.43 -11.56 -31.17
C GLY A 506 -3.12 -10.79 -30.97
N LEU A 507 -2.54 -10.84 -29.77
CA LEU A 507 -1.28 -10.16 -29.43
C LEU A 507 -0.19 -11.15 -29.05
N PRO A 508 1.09 -10.81 -29.28
CA PRO A 508 2.21 -11.57 -28.73
C PRO A 508 2.12 -11.62 -27.21
N ALA A 509 2.26 -12.81 -26.64
CA ALA A 509 2.13 -13.07 -25.23
C ALA A 509 3.18 -14.07 -24.76
N ARG A 510 3.54 -13.99 -23.48
CA ARG A 510 4.23 -15.05 -22.77
C ARG A 510 3.19 -15.82 -21.95
N ALA A 511 3.20 -17.15 -22.05
CA ALA A 511 2.35 -18.01 -21.25
C ALA A 511 3.21 -19.09 -20.58
N SER A 512 3.11 -19.27 -19.27
CA SER A 512 3.65 -20.45 -18.57
C SER A 512 2.50 -21.33 -18.07
N SER A 513 2.78 -22.62 -17.88
CA SER A 513 1.83 -23.60 -17.31
C SER A 513 2.17 -23.97 -15.86
N TRP A 514 3.22 -23.35 -15.31
CA TRP A 514 3.70 -23.60 -13.96
C TRP A 514 3.90 -22.27 -13.25
N ALA A 515 3.50 -22.23 -11.98
CA ALA A 515 3.84 -21.16 -11.06
C ALA A 515 4.63 -21.72 -9.89
N TYR A 516 5.26 -20.81 -9.17
CA TYR A 516 6.07 -21.13 -8.00
C TYR A 516 5.46 -20.43 -6.79
N SER A 517 5.25 -21.19 -5.72
CA SER A 517 4.83 -20.66 -4.42
C SER A 517 5.95 -20.89 -3.41
N MET A 518 6.09 -19.96 -2.47
CA MET A 518 7.13 -20.02 -1.46
C MET A 518 6.50 -19.86 -0.10
N PHE A 519 6.87 -20.75 0.81
CA PHE A 519 6.40 -20.74 2.19
C PHE A 519 7.61 -20.82 3.10
N TYR A 520 7.57 -20.16 4.25
CA TYR A 520 8.63 -20.35 5.24
C TYR A 520 8.71 -21.82 5.63
N PHE A 521 9.93 -22.29 5.84
CA PHE A 521 10.20 -23.69 6.10
C PHE A 521 11.05 -23.83 7.35
N ASN A 522 10.63 -24.72 8.25
CA ASN A 522 11.44 -25.09 9.38
C ASN A 522 12.60 -25.97 8.90
N ILE A 523 13.79 -25.39 8.79
CA ILE A 523 14.95 -26.10 8.24
C ILE A 523 15.33 -27.35 9.05
N LYS A 524 14.93 -27.45 10.32
CA LYS A 524 15.10 -28.68 11.13
C LYS A 524 14.33 -29.88 10.56
N ASN A 525 13.34 -29.66 9.70
CA ASN A 525 12.56 -30.70 9.05
C ASN A 525 13.06 -31.03 7.63
N PHE A 526 14.21 -30.48 7.22
CA PHE A 526 14.84 -30.79 5.95
C PHE A 526 15.11 -32.30 5.81
N ARG A 527 14.81 -32.85 4.63
CA ARG A 527 14.99 -34.28 4.31
C ARG A 527 16.08 -34.45 3.26
N PRO A 528 17.36 -34.68 3.66
CA PRO A 528 18.50 -34.76 2.73
C PRO A 528 18.33 -35.80 1.60
N GLU A 529 17.52 -36.83 1.82
CA GLU A 529 17.25 -37.89 0.86
C GLU A 529 16.17 -37.55 -0.17
N LYS A 530 15.37 -36.50 0.07
CA LYS A 530 14.25 -36.08 -0.80
C LYS A 530 14.33 -34.63 -1.26
N GLN A 531 15.19 -33.81 -0.66
CA GLN A 531 15.21 -32.38 -0.86
C GLN A 531 16.62 -31.87 -1.13
N LEU A 532 16.68 -30.76 -1.85
CA LEU A 532 17.89 -30.02 -2.21
C LEU A 532 17.73 -28.57 -1.76
N ILE A 533 18.83 -27.85 -1.61
CA ILE A 533 18.80 -26.46 -1.15
C ILE A 533 19.48 -25.54 -2.17
N VAL A 534 18.76 -24.55 -2.69
CA VAL A 534 19.37 -23.43 -3.41
C VAL A 534 19.73 -22.36 -2.39
N VAL A 535 21.02 -22.05 -2.27
CA VAL A 535 21.54 -21.08 -1.31
C VAL A 535 21.76 -19.75 -2.01
N ILE A 536 21.27 -18.66 -1.41
CA ILE A 536 21.57 -17.28 -1.81
C ILE A 536 22.34 -16.59 -0.69
N PRO A 537 23.69 -16.55 -0.76
CA PRO A 537 24.54 -16.01 0.32
C PRO A 537 24.24 -14.55 0.66
N GLU A 538 24.13 -13.68 -0.35
CA GLU A 538 23.91 -12.24 -0.15
C GLU A 538 22.62 -11.95 0.63
N LYS A 539 21.55 -12.71 0.34
CA LYS A 539 20.24 -12.58 0.99
C LYS A 539 20.10 -13.40 2.28
N LYS A 540 21.14 -14.17 2.66
CA LYS A 540 21.07 -15.17 3.74
C LYS A 540 19.81 -16.03 3.67
N THR A 541 19.55 -16.61 2.50
CA THR A 541 18.30 -17.34 2.21
C THR A 541 18.58 -18.74 1.67
N LEU A 542 17.78 -19.71 2.09
CA LEU A 542 17.76 -21.10 1.64
C LEU A 542 16.41 -21.40 0.99
N TYR A 543 16.42 -21.94 -0.23
CA TYR A 543 15.22 -22.46 -0.88
C TYR A 543 15.28 -23.98 -0.95
N VAL A 544 14.40 -24.62 -0.20
CA VAL A 544 14.24 -26.06 -0.14
C VAL A 544 13.33 -26.48 -1.29
N VAL A 545 13.85 -27.34 -2.15
CA VAL A 545 13.18 -27.84 -3.35
C VAL A 545 13.22 -29.36 -3.32
N ASP A 546 12.13 -30.03 -3.66
CA ASP A 546 12.13 -31.48 -3.78
C ASP A 546 13.08 -31.93 -4.90
N SER A 547 13.87 -32.97 -4.64
CA SER A 547 14.96 -33.42 -5.52
C SER A 547 14.45 -33.84 -6.91
N GLU A 548 13.22 -34.36 -6.99
CA GLU A 548 12.53 -34.67 -8.25
C GLU A 548 12.31 -33.44 -9.16
N LYS A 549 12.39 -32.22 -8.59
CA LYS A 549 12.23 -30.95 -9.32
C LYS A 549 13.56 -30.31 -9.71
N ILE A 550 14.69 -30.99 -9.53
CA ILE A 550 16.04 -30.47 -9.82
C ILE A 550 16.20 -29.90 -11.24
N ASP A 551 15.53 -30.47 -12.24
CA ASP A 551 15.58 -29.97 -13.61
C ASP A 551 14.90 -28.60 -13.79
N ASN A 552 14.23 -28.09 -12.77
CA ASN A 552 13.72 -26.73 -12.75
C ASN A 552 14.64 -25.78 -12.00
N ILE A 553 15.86 -26.18 -11.60
CA ILE A 553 16.83 -25.30 -10.90
C ILE A 553 17.86 -24.78 -11.91
N GLU A 554 18.23 -23.50 -11.82
CA GLU A 554 19.25 -22.81 -12.62
C GLU A 554 20.32 -22.23 -11.67
N VAL A 555 21.51 -22.85 -11.65
CA VAL A 555 22.66 -22.42 -10.85
C VAL A 555 23.97 -22.69 -11.62
N ASP A 556 25.02 -21.91 -11.31
CA ASP A 556 26.35 -22.06 -11.93
C ASP A 556 27.36 -22.80 -11.04
N ALA A 557 26.94 -23.18 -9.83
CA ALA A 557 27.79 -23.85 -8.85
C ALA A 557 26.99 -24.87 -8.02
N ILE A 558 27.66 -25.95 -7.63
CA ILE A 558 27.13 -27.00 -6.76
C ILE A 558 28.16 -27.33 -5.69
N PHE A 559 27.69 -27.51 -4.46
CA PHE A 559 28.41 -28.17 -3.38
C PHE A 559 27.73 -29.50 -3.07
N VAL A 560 28.52 -30.57 -2.97
CA VAL A 560 28.05 -31.90 -2.57
C VAL A 560 28.92 -32.37 -1.41
N SER A 561 28.30 -32.69 -0.27
CA SER A 561 29.01 -33.25 0.87
C SER A 561 29.39 -34.72 0.65
N ASP A 562 30.47 -35.16 1.29
CA ASP A 562 30.97 -36.54 1.17
C ASP A 562 29.96 -37.58 1.66
N ASN A 563 29.15 -37.25 2.67
CA ASN A 563 28.14 -38.14 3.25
C ASN A 563 26.77 -38.12 2.52
N SER A 564 26.61 -37.37 1.41
CA SER A 564 25.35 -37.34 0.66
C SER A 564 24.94 -38.71 0.11
N ASP A 565 23.63 -38.97 0.08
CA ASP A 565 23.03 -40.19 -0.47
C ASP A 565 23.48 -40.44 -1.92
N GLU A 566 23.76 -41.71 -2.26
CA GLU A 566 24.32 -42.06 -3.57
C GLU A 566 23.33 -41.84 -4.72
N ASN A 567 22.01 -41.99 -4.47
CA ASN A 567 20.98 -41.67 -5.46
C ASN A 567 20.95 -40.16 -5.73
N VAL A 568 21.06 -39.34 -4.69
CA VAL A 568 21.11 -37.88 -4.82
C VAL A 568 22.39 -37.45 -5.53
N LYS A 569 23.56 -38.02 -5.19
CA LYS A 569 24.82 -37.78 -5.92
C LYS A 569 24.71 -38.11 -7.41
N ASN A 570 24.09 -39.24 -7.74
CA ASN A 570 23.87 -39.65 -9.14
C ASN A 570 22.90 -38.73 -9.87
N LEU A 571 21.83 -38.29 -9.21
CA LEU A 571 20.90 -37.29 -9.72
C LEU A 571 21.61 -35.98 -10.05
N ILE A 572 22.47 -35.49 -9.14
CA ILE A 572 23.25 -34.26 -9.30
C ILE A 572 24.24 -34.36 -10.47
N LYS A 573 24.96 -35.48 -10.60
CA LYS A 573 25.85 -35.73 -11.75
C LYS A 573 25.08 -35.71 -13.06
N LYS A 574 23.91 -36.36 -13.12
CA LYS A 574 23.05 -36.37 -14.30
C LYS A 574 22.56 -34.96 -14.65
N TYR A 575 22.08 -34.23 -13.66
CA TYR A 575 21.66 -32.84 -13.80
C TYR A 575 22.78 -31.95 -14.36
N ALA A 576 23.98 -32.00 -13.76
CA ALA A 576 25.11 -31.19 -14.20
C ALA A 576 25.53 -31.49 -15.64
N ASN A 577 25.56 -32.77 -16.02
CA ASN A 577 25.87 -33.18 -17.40
C ASN A 577 24.81 -32.71 -18.41
N SER A 578 23.54 -32.66 -18.01
CA SER A 578 22.42 -32.31 -18.90
C SER A 578 22.32 -30.82 -19.25
N ARG A 579 22.87 -29.93 -18.41
CA ARG A 579 22.70 -28.48 -18.54
C ARG A 579 23.51 -27.81 -19.65
N GLY A 580 24.51 -28.50 -20.22
CA GLY A 580 25.32 -27.99 -21.34
C GLY A 580 26.13 -26.72 -21.04
N LYS A 581 26.18 -26.28 -19.77
CA LYS A 581 27.03 -25.20 -19.23
C LYS A 581 28.02 -25.83 -18.25
N ASP A 582 29.22 -25.28 -18.12
CA ASP A 582 30.24 -25.73 -17.15
C ASP A 582 29.80 -25.41 -15.71
N ILE A 583 29.00 -26.29 -15.12
CA ILE A 583 28.63 -26.19 -13.70
C ILE A 583 29.85 -26.49 -12.84
N ARG A 584 30.17 -25.58 -11.93
CA ARG A 584 31.35 -25.70 -11.07
C ARG A 584 31.01 -26.46 -9.79
N PHE A 585 31.69 -27.57 -9.56
CA PHE A 585 31.70 -28.22 -8.25
C PHE A 585 32.70 -27.49 -7.35
N LEU A 586 32.21 -26.80 -6.32
CA LEU A 586 33.02 -25.93 -5.47
C LEU A 586 33.06 -26.43 -4.03
N SER A 587 34.11 -26.05 -3.30
CA SER A 587 34.11 -26.12 -1.84
C SER A 587 33.02 -25.21 -1.27
N ILE A 588 32.50 -25.50 -0.08
CA ILE A 588 31.48 -24.64 0.56
C ILE A 588 31.99 -23.19 0.71
N LYS A 589 33.27 -23.00 1.02
CA LYS A 589 33.92 -21.70 1.18
C LYS A 589 33.92 -20.88 -0.13
N ASP A 590 34.09 -21.55 -1.27
CA ASP A 590 34.10 -20.88 -2.57
C ASP A 590 32.70 -20.72 -3.16
N ALA A 591 31.82 -21.68 -2.92
CA ALA A 591 30.40 -21.59 -3.28
C ALA A 591 29.72 -20.38 -2.62
N MET A 592 30.06 -20.07 -1.36
CA MET A 592 29.56 -18.89 -0.64
C MET A 592 29.95 -17.53 -1.24
N LYS A 593 30.91 -17.50 -2.18
CA LYS A 593 31.30 -16.29 -2.93
C LYS A 593 30.50 -16.12 -4.22
N THR A 594 29.67 -17.10 -4.59
CA THR A 594 28.81 -17.05 -5.77
C THR A 594 27.47 -16.38 -5.43
N PRO A 595 26.78 -15.78 -6.42
CA PRO A 595 25.45 -15.20 -6.19
C PRO A 595 24.43 -16.24 -5.70
N ALA A 596 24.52 -17.47 -6.21
CA ALA A 596 23.73 -18.61 -5.78
C ALA A 596 24.40 -19.95 -6.13
N PHE A 597 24.12 -20.99 -5.35
CA PHE A 597 24.60 -22.35 -5.60
C PHE A 597 23.64 -23.41 -5.06
N LEU A 598 23.70 -24.62 -5.61
CA LEU A 598 22.98 -25.78 -5.09
C LEU A 598 23.80 -26.46 -4.01
N PHE A 599 23.22 -26.60 -2.83
CA PHE A 599 23.80 -27.27 -1.67
C PHE A 599 23.13 -28.64 -1.47
N VAL A 600 23.97 -29.67 -1.41
CA VAL A 600 23.57 -31.06 -1.20
C VAL A 600 24.34 -31.60 -0.01
N CYS A 601 23.62 -31.97 1.04
CA CYS A 601 24.18 -32.59 2.24
C CYS A 601 23.62 -34.01 2.45
N GLY A 602 24.33 -34.85 3.20
CA GLY A 602 23.82 -36.17 3.62
C GLY A 602 23.17 -36.19 4.99
N GLU A 603 23.38 -35.14 5.78
CA GLU A 603 22.88 -35.00 7.15
C GLU A 603 22.06 -33.73 7.28
N ASN A 604 21.13 -33.73 8.23
CA ASN A 604 20.29 -32.57 8.53
C ASN A 604 20.99 -31.62 9.52
N ASN A 605 22.17 -31.13 9.13
CA ASN A 605 22.98 -30.16 9.88
C ASN A 605 22.97 -28.76 9.22
N VAL A 606 21.97 -28.48 8.39
CA VAL A 606 21.88 -27.27 7.56
C VAL A 606 21.91 -26.00 8.41
N SER A 607 21.24 -25.99 9.56
CA SER A 607 21.22 -24.83 10.47
C SER A 607 22.58 -24.53 11.10
N GLU A 608 23.46 -25.52 11.24
CA GLU A 608 24.82 -25.34 11.75
C GLU A 608 25.74 -24.74 10.68
N ILE A 609 25.53 -25.14 9.43
CA ILE A 609 26.30 -24.68 8.27
C ILE A 609 25.89 -23.27 7.86
N PHE A 610 24.59 -22.94 7.94
CA PHE A 610 24.02 -21.66 7.53
C PHE A 610 23.32 -20.94 8.71
N PRO A 611 24.07 -20.54 9.75
CA PRO A 611 23.47 -19.88 10.91
C PRO A 611 22.84 -18.54 10.53
N GLY A 612 21.59 -18.33 10.95
CA GLY A 612 20.84 -17.11 10.70
C GLY A 612 20.32 -16.95 9.27
N PHE A 613 20.39 -17.99 8.43
CA PHE A 613 19.72 -17.99 7.13
C PHE A 613 18.23 -18.28 7.29
N ARG A 614 17.40 -17.60 6.50
CA ARG A 614 15.96 -17.88 6.40
C ARG A 614 15.72 -18.99 5.38
N ALA A 615 14.90 -19.97 5.73
CA ALA A 615 14.56 -21.08 4.86
C ALA A 615 13.12 -20.97 4.35
N TYR A 616 12.94 -21.26 3.07
CA TYR A 616 11.65 -21.33 2.41
C TYR A 616 11.53 -22.64 1.64
N ARG A 617 10.36 -23.27 1.67
CA ARG A 617 9.99 -24.36 0.79
C ARG A 617 9.45 -23.76 -0.50
N VAL A 618 9.91 -24.26 -1.64
CA VAL A 618 9.41 -23.85 -2.95
C VAL A 618 8.54 -24.95 -3.53
N GLU A 619 7.29 -24.61 -3.83
CA GLU A 619 6.35 -25.51 -4.50
C GLU A 619 6.17 -25.10 -5.95
N ILE A 620 6.19 -26.09 -6.84
CA ILE A 620 5.91 -25.93 -8.27
C ILE A 620 4.48 -26.40 -8.52
N VAL A 621 3.58 -25.46 -8.79
CA VAL A 621 2.15 -25.70 -8.94
C VAL A 621 1.72 -25.53 -10.39
N LYS A 622 0.75 -26.34 -10.83
CA LYS A 622 0.21 -26.24 -12.19
C LYS A 622 -0.69 -25.02 -12.26
N GLN A 623 -0.23 -23.97 -12.92
CA GLN A 623 -0.95 -22.71 -12.96
C GLN A 623 -0.57 -21.92 -14.22
N ALA A 624 -1.58 -21.40 -14.91
CA ALA A 624 -1.35 -20.58 -16.09
C ALA A 624 -0.98 -19.16 -15.69
N ILE A 625 0.16 -18.68 -16.16
CA ILE A 625 0.57 -17.27 -16.04
C ILE A 625 0.69 -16.70 -17.45
N ILE A 626 -0.19 -15.77 -17.78
CA ILE A 626 -0.25 -15.10 -19.09
C ILE A 626 0.17 -13.65 -18.92
N ARG A 627 1.07 -13.16 -19.78
CA ARG A 627 1.52 -11.77 -19.84
C ARG A 627 1.46 -11.26 -21.27
N ILE A 628 0.71 -10.18 -21.47
CA ILE A 628 0.42 -9.60 -22.78
C ILE A 628 0.77 -8.12 -22.73
N PRO A 629 1.86 -7.66 -23.39
CA PRO A 629 2.11 -6.25 -23.57
C PRO A 629 1.02 -5.67 -24.48
N PHE A 630 0.37 -4.60 -24.03
CA PHE A 630 -0.72 -3.93 -24.71
C PHE A 630 -0.54 -2.41 -24.61
N ARG A 631 -0.07 -1.78 -25.69
CA ARG A 631 0.32 -0.36 -25.70
C ARG A 631 1.41 -0.10 -24.64
N ASP A 632 1.20 0.89 -23.78
CA ASP A 632 2.04 1.20 -22.62
C ASP A 632 1.60 0.46 -21.35
N MET A 633 0.83 -0.63 -21.49
CA MET A 633 0.35 -1.44 -20.37
C MET A 633 0.81 -2.90 -20.49
N LEU A 634 0.86 -3.59 -19.36
CA LEU A 634 1.03 -5.03 -19.27
C LEU A 634 -0.23 -5.66 -18.68
N VAL A 635 -0.91 -6.50 -19.46
CA VAL A 635 -2.03 -7.31 -19.02
C VAL A 635 -1.50 -8.66 -18.54
N SER A 636 -1.73 -8.99 -17.27
CA SER A 636 -1.26 -10.22 -16.63
C SER A 636 -2.41 -10.99 -16.00
N VAL A 637 -2.50 -12.29 -16.27
CA VAL A 637 -3.50 -13.18 -15.68
C VAL A 637 -2.81 -14.39 -15.09
N SER A 638 -3.11 -14.69 -13.84
CA SER A 638 -2.68 -15.90 -13.15
C SER A 638 -3.91 -16.71 -12.80
N HIS A 639 -4.00 -17.97 -13.22
CA HIS A 639 -5.17 -18.80 -12.96
C HIS A 639 -4.88 -20.30 -13.12
N PRO A 640 -5.47 -21.20 -12.31
CA PRO A 640 -5.29 -22.66 -12.46
C PRO A 640 -5.68 -23.21 -13.85
N SER A 641 -6.71 -22.63 -14.49
CA SER A 641 -7.10 -22.94 -15.88
C SER A 641 -6.63 -21.86 -16.86
N ARG A 642 -5.85 -22.27 -17.86
CA ARG A 642 -5.40 -21.43 -18.99
C ARG A 642 -6.57 -20.88 -19.81
N TRP A 643 -7.62 -21.67 -20.02
CA TRP A 643 -8.76 -21.27 -20.85
C TRP A 643 -9.55 -20.12 -20.22
N VAL A 644 -9.77 -20.18 -18.91
CA VAL A 644 -10.38 -19.10 -18.14
C VAL A 644 -9.51 -17.83 -18.23
N ALA A 645 -8.20 -17.97 -18.08
CA ALA A 645 -7.27 -16.84 -18.15
C ALA A 645 -7.28 -16.16 -19.54
N GLU A 646 -7.24 -16.94 -20.62
CA GLU A 646 -7.28 -16.41 -21.99
C GLU A 646 -8.61 -15.71 -22.31
N GLN A 647 -9.75 -16.25 -21.86
CA GLN A 647 -11.05 -15.62 -22.05
C GLN A 647 -11.12 -14.25 -21.36
N ALA A 648 -10.67 -14.15 -20.10
CA ALA A 648 -10.65 -12.90 -19.36
C ALA A 648 -9.71 -11.86 -19.98
N ALA A 649 -8.49 -12.27 -20.35
CA ALA A 649 -7.52 -11.39 -21.01
C ALA A 649 -8.08 -10.81 -22.33
N ASN A 650 -8.77 -11.64 -23.11
CA ASN A 650 -9.38 -11.22 -24.37
C ASN A 650 -10.47 -10.15 -24.18
N LEU A 651 -11.28 -10.25 -23.12
CA LEU A 651 -12.30 -9.24 -22.81
C LEU A 651 -11.66 -7.91 -22.41
N VAL A 652 -10.61 -7.95 -21.58
CA VAL A 652 -9.86 -6.75 -21.17
C VAL A 652 -9.22 -6.05 -22.37
N ILE A 653 -8.57 -6.80 -23.27
CA ILE A 653 -7.92 -6.24 -24.47
C ILE A 653 -8.94 -5.67 -25.46
N LYS A 654 -10.11 -6.30 -25.62
CA LYS A 654 -11.20 -5.75 -26.46
C LYS A 654 -11.69 -4.40 -25.94
N GLY A 655 -11.72 -4.21 -24.62
CA GLY A 655 -12.06 -2.92 -23.99
C GLY A 655 -13.48 -2.43 -24.32
N ASN A 656 -14.43 -3.36 -24.47
CA ASN A 656 -15.86 -3.08 -24.71
C ASN A 656 -16.69 -3.47 -23.47
N PRO A 657 -17.89 -2.89 -23.26
CA PRO A 657 -18.77 -3.28 -22.15
C PRO A 657 -19.11 -4.78 -22.15
N VAL A 658 -18.67 -5.48 -21.11
CA VAL A 658 -18.76 -6.95 -20.99
C VAL A 658 -20.22 -7.37 -20.76
N SER A 659 -20.67 -8.38 -21.49
CA SER A 659 -22.02 -8.93 -21.35
C SER A 659 -22.12 -10.05 -20.31
N VAL A 660 -23.33 -10.27 -19.79
CA VAL A 660 -23.62 -11.40 -18.88
C VAL A 660 -23.24 -12.73 -19.51
N SER A 661 -23.48 -12.92 -20.82
CA SER A 661 -23.15 -14.14 -21.55
C SER A 661 -21.64 -14.40 -21.64
N GLU A 662 -20.82 -13.36 -21.67
CA GLU A 662 -19.36 -13.50 -21.71
C GLU A 662 -18.81 -13.96 -20.35
N VAL A 663 -19.32 -13.40 -19.24
CA VAL A 663 -18.94 -13.86 -17.89
C VAL A 663 -19.50 -15.25 -17.59
N ASP A 664 -20.72 -15.56 -18.06
CA ASP A 664 -21.29 -16.90 -17.96
C ASP A 664 -20.48 -17.95 -18.74
N ALA A 665 -19.86 -17.56 -19.87
CA ALA A 665 -18.96 -18.44 -20.61
C ALA A 665 -17.67 -18.75 -19.82
N ILE A 666 -17.12 -17.76 -19.09
CA ILE A 666 -16.01 -17.97 -18.16
C ILE A 666 -16.42 -18.96 -17.06
N ARG A 667 -17.57 -18.75 -16.41
CA ARG A 667 -18.10 -19.66 -15.39
C ARG A 667 -18.26 -21.08 -15.91
N LYS A 668 -18.87 -21.26 -17.08
CA LYS A 668 -19.06 -22.58 -17.70
C LYS A 668 -17.74 -23.27 -18.02
N THR A 669 -16.75 -22.50 -18.46
CA THR A 669 -15.39 -23.02 -18.72
C THR A 669 -14.75 -23.48 -17.41
N LEU A 670 -14.84 -22.68 -16.36
CA LEU A 670 -14.36 -23.03 -15.02
C LEU A 670 -15.01 -24.32 -14.49
N VAL A 671 -16.35 -24.41 -14.53
CA VAL A 671 -17.09 -25.62 -14.11
C VAL A 671 -16.66 -26.85 -14.91
N LYS A 672 -16.50 -26.70 -16.23
CA LYS A 672 -16.07 -27.81 -17.10
C LYS A 672 -14.68 -28.32 -16.75
N GLU A 673 -13.77 -27.45 -16.32
CA GLU A 673 -12.39 -27.81 -16.02
C GLU A 673 -12.23 -28.49 -14.65
N PHE A 674 -13.02 -28.07 -13.65
CA PHE A 674 -12.80 -28.49 -12.25
C PHE A 674 -13.89 -29.36 -11.64
N ALA A 675 -15.14 -29.32 -12.11
CA ALA A 675 -16.24 -30.02 -11.45
C ALA A 675 -16.33 -31.53 -11.79
N PHE A 676 -15.88 -31.94 -12.98
CA PHE A 676 -16.17 -33.30 -13.51
C PHE A 676 -15.53 -34.46 -12.73
N SER A 677 -14.43 -34.24 -12.00
CA SER A 677 -13.78 -35.27 -11.17
C SER A 677 -14.34 -35.35 -9.75
N MET A 678 -15.19 -34.41 -9.32
CA MET A 678 -15.61 -34.22 -7.93
C MET A 678 -17.11 -34.46 -7.70
N ARG A 679 -17.92 -34.59 -8.76
CA ARG A 679 -19.37 -34.85 -8.61
C ARG A 679 -19.61 -36.30 -8.20
N SER A 680 -20.29 -36.52 -7.08
CA SER A 680 -20.80 -37.84 -6.73
C SER A 680 -21.93 -38.24 -7.66
N SER A 681 -21.97 -39.51 -8.05
CA SER A 681 -23.09 -40.14 -8.78
C SER A 681 -24.34 -40.34 -7.93
N GLU A 682 -24.32 -39.94 -6.65
CA GLU A 682 -25.44 -40.03 -5.72
C GLU A 682 -26.10 -38.67 -5.54
N ASP A 683 -27.44 -38.66 -5.45
CA ASP A 683 -28.29 -37.49 -5.22
C ASP A 683 -27.87 -36.70 -3.95
N VAL A 684 -26.90 -35.79 -4.09
CA VAL A 684 -26.55 -34.85 -3.03
C VAL A 684 -27.72 -33.89 -2.84
N LYS A 685 -28.46 -34.08 -1.75
CA LYS A 685 -29.43 -33.08 -1.30
C LYS A 685 -28.66 -31.83 -0.86
N ILE A 686 -28.76 -30.75 -1.63
CA ILE A 686 -28.29 -29.40 -1.27
C ILE A 686 -28.78 -29.08 0.15
N LYS A 687 -27.85 -28.89 1.10
CA LYS A 687 -28.16 -28.69 2.53
C LYS A 687 -28.24 -27.21 2.91
N GLY A 688 -27.77 -26.30 2.06
CA GLY A 688 -27.78 -24.84 2.34
C GLY A 688 -27.53 -23.95 1.13
N PHE A 689 -27.27 -22.67 1.37
CA PHE A 689 -26.86 -21.68 0.37
C PHE A 689 -25.36 -21.41 0.46
N ALA A 690 -24.72 -21.12 -0.69
CA ALA A 690 -23.35 -20.65 -0.73
C ALA A 690 -23.29 -19.12 -0.60
N TYR A 691 -22.57 -18.62 0.39
CA TYR A 691 -22.30 -17.19 0.60
C TYR A 691 -20.79 -16.95 0.52
N CYS A 692 -20.36 -15.87 -0.12
CA CYS A 692 -18.96 -15.55 -0.35
C CYS A 692 -18.55 -14.23 0.32
N GLY A 693 -17.43 -14.22 1.03
CA GLY A 693 -16.96 -13.02 1.74
C GLY A 693 -15.47 -13.03 2.01
N ASP A 694 -15.02 -11.97 2.69
CA ASP A 694 -13.64 -11.80 3.15
C ASP A 694 -13.62 -11.63 4.67
N LEU A 695 -12.65 -12.27 5.34
CA LEU A 695 -12.55 -12.34 6.79
C LEU A 695 -11.23 -11.77 7.33
N HIS A 696 -10.45 -11.08 6.50
CA HIS A 696 -9.20 -10.43 6.91
C HIS A 696 -8.93 -9.17 6.08
N ALA A 697 -9.09 -8.01 6.71
CA ALA A 697 -8.87 -6.70 6.08
C ALA A 697 -8.61 -5.61 7.12
N HIS A 698 -7.96 -4.52 6.70
CA HIS A 698 -7.49 -3.45 7.57
C HIS A 698 -7.97 -2.07 7.14
N SER A 699 -8.05 -1.16 8.11
CA SER A 699 -8.46 0.23 7.92
C SER A 699 -7.46 1.20 8.56
N SER A 700 -7.75 2.49 8.42
CA SER A 700 -6.99 3.57 9.04
C SER A 700 -6.96 3.57 10.58
N PHE A 701 -7.67 2.64 11.24
CA PHE A 701 -7.60 2.44 12.69
C PHE A 701 -6.43 1.54 13.12
N SER A 702 -5.79 0.87 12.16
CA SER A 702 -4.50 0.18 12.33
C SER A 702 -3.50 0.71 11.32
N ASP A 703 -3.16 -0.05 10.29
CA ASP A 703 -2.16 0.29 9.27
C ASP A 703 -2.71 0.29 7.83
N GLY A 704 -4.01 0.03 7.66
CA GLY A 704 -4.70 0.19 6.39
C GLY A 704 -4.79 1.66 5.94
N TYR A 705 -4.77 1.87 4.63
CA TYR A 705 -5.10 3.16 4.02
C TYR A 705 -6.58 3.55 4.17
N PRO A 706 -7.57 2.70 3.83
CA PRO A 706 -8.97 3.12 3.68
C PRO A 706 -9.61 3.51 5.02
N THR A 707 -10.63 4.38 4.98
CA THR A 707 -11.49 4.56 6.14
C THR A 707 -12.28 3.26 6.41
N PRO A 708 -12.68 2.97 7.66
CA PRO A 708 -13.51 1.81 7.98
C PRO A 708 -14.80 1.70 7.13
N VAL A 709 -15.46 2.82 6.84
CA VAL A 709 -16.66 2.84 5.97
C VAL A 709 -16.27 2.62 4.51
N GLY A 710 -15.16 3.20 4.05
CA GLY A 710 -14.67 3.06 2.69
C GLY A 710 -14.44 1.59 2.30
N ILE A 711 -13.68 0.84 3.09
CA ILE A 711 -13.42 -0.59 2.83
C ILE A 711 -14.70 -1.44 2.94
N THR A 712 -15.61 -1.07 3.85
CA THR A 712 -16.91 -1.73 3.98
C THR A 712 -17.79 -1.53 2.74
N LEU A 713 -17.85 -0.32 2.20
CA LEU A 713 -18.58 -0.02 0.96
C LEU A 713 -17.95 -0.71 -0.26
N GLU A 714 -16.62 -0.78 -0.30
CA GLU A 714 -15.89 -1.53 -1.33
C GLU A 714 -16.26 -3.03 -1.28
N SER A 715 -16.40 -3.63 -0.09
CA SER A 715 -16.80 -5.05 0.02
C SER A 715 -18.18 -5.32 -0.57
N MET A 716 -19.12 -4.39 -0.38
CA MET A 716 -20.46 -4.45 -0.96
C MET A 716 -20.44 -4.24 -2.49
N TYR A 717 -19.56 -3.35 -2.98
CA TYR A 717 -19.34 -3.13 -4.41
C TYR A 717 -18.76 -4.39 -5.09
N CYS A 718 -17.88 -5.14 -4.41
CA CYS A 718 -17.40 -6.45 -4.84
C CYS A 718 -18.37 -7.61 -4.58
N PHE A 719 -19.64 -7.31 -4.28
CA PHE A 719 -20.74 -8.27 -4.13
C PHE A 719 -20.57 -9.31 -3.01
N MET A 720 -19.74 -9.03 -2.00
CA MET A 720 -19.58 -9.93 -0.85
C MET A 720 -20.90 -10.06 -0.07
N ASP A 721 -21.11 -11.22 0.54
CA ASP A 721 -22.24 -11.54 1.41
C ASP A 721 -21.99 -11.14 2.86
N PHE A 722 -20.74 -11.29 3.30
CA PHE A 722 -20.26 -10.96 4.62
C PHE A 722 -18.83 -10.40 4.53
N PHE A 723 -18.45 -9.60 5.52
CA PHE A 723 -17.14 -8.98 5.61
C PHE A 723 -16.72 -8.82 7.07
N ALA A 724 -15.51 -9.23 7.42
CA ALA A 724 -14.90 -8.91 8.71
C ALA A 724 -13.84 -7.81 8.54
N LEU A 725 -13.94 -6.77 9.37
CA LEU A 725 -12.87 -5.79 9.54
C LEU A 725 -12.06 -6.18 10.77
N THR A 726 -10.76 -6.40 10.60
CA THR A 726 -9.88 -7.05 11.57
C THR A 726 -8.62 -6.23 11.85
N ASP A 727 -8.79 -4.93 12.11
CA ASP A 727 -7.66 -4.03 12.42
C ASP A 727 -6.71 -4.60 13.49
N HIS A 728 -5.41 -4.39 13.31
CA HIS A 728 -4.38 -4.84 14.25
C HIS A 728 -4.66 -4.36 15.69
N ASN A 729 -4.84 -5.33 16.58
CA ASN A 729 -4.95 -5.17 18.03
C ASN A 729 -6.05 -4.21 18.50
N THR A 730 -7.08 -3.95 17.69
CA THR A 730 -8.21 -3.08 18.04
C THR A 730 -9.49 -3.49 17.32
N VAL A 731 -10.65 -3.27 17.96
CA VAL A 731 -11.97 -3.41 17.33
C VAL A 731 -12.64 -2.05 17.07
N ASN A 732 -11.96 -0.94 17.33
CA ASN A 732 -12.59 0.38 17.39
C ASN A 732 -13.20 0.81 16.05
N GLY A 733 -12.44 0.66 14.95
CA GLY A 733 -12.90 0.99 13.60
C GLY A 733 -14.10 0.14 13.20
N ALA A 734 -14.01 -1.18 13.40
CA ALA A 734 -15.09 -2.12 13.11
C ALA A 734 -16.35 -1.86 13.95
N SER A 735 -16.21 -1.60 15.25
CA SER A 735 -17.33 -1.31 16.15
C SER A 735 -18.08 -0.03 15.75
N LEU A 736 -17.32 1.00 15.36
CA LEU A 736 -17.86 2.27 14.91
C LEU A 736 -18.66 2.11 13.60
N VAL A 737 -18.11 1.40 12.62
CA VAL A 737 -18.82 1.13 11.35
C VAL A 737 -20.07 0.30 11.56
N SER A 738 -20.00 -0.75 12.41
CA SER A 738 -21.16 -1.56 12.75
C SER A 738 -22.32 -0.70 13.30
N GLY A 739 -21.98 0.25 14.19
CA GLY A 739 -22.93 1.26 14.69
C GLY A 739 -23.50 2.14 13.58
N PHE A 740 -22.66 2.60 12.64
CA PHE A 740 -23.09 3.45 11.52
C PHE A 740 -23.98 2.70 10.52
N LEU A 741 -23.67 1.45 10.20
CA LEU A 741 -24.49 0.61 9.32
C LEU A 741 -25.89 0.41 9.94
N SER A 742 -25.95 0.10 11.23
CA SER A 742 -27.21 -0.05 11.97
C SER A 742 -28.02 1.27 11.99
N LYS A 743 -27.39 2.37 12.42
CA LYS A 743 -27.98 3.72 12.44
C LYS A 743 -28.54 4.15 11.08
N ASN A 744 -27.86 3.76 10.00
CA ASN A 744 -28.23 4.09 8.63
C ASN A 744 -28.96 2.96 7.89
N SER A 745 -29.50 1.97 8.62
CA SER A 745 -30.41 0.93 8.12
C SER A 745 -29.87 0.07 6.96
N PHE A 746 -28.57 -0.25 6.99
CA PHE A 746 -27.98 -1.23 6.08
C PHE A 746 -28.26 -2.66 6.56
N ASN A 747 -28.62 -3.54 5.63
CA ASN A 747 -28.77 -4.98 5.90
C ASN A 747 -27.61 -5.75 5.27
N TYR A 748 -26.47 -5.74 5.95
CA TYR A 748 -25.23 -6.37 5.50
C TYR A 748 -24.60 -7.14 6.67
N THR A 749 -24.10 -8.35 6.41
CA THR A 749 -23.47 -9.17 7.43
C THR A 749 -22.04 -8.70 7.66
N PHE A 750 -21.92 -7.60 8.39
CA PHE A 750 -20.65 -7.04 8.83
C PHE A 750 -20.24 -7.69 10.15
N ILE A 751 -18.97 -8.10 10.26
CA ILE A 751 -18.41 -8.82 11.39
C ILE A 751 -17.34 -7.93 12.05
N ILE A 752 -17.49 -7.70 13.35
CA ILE A 752 -16.48 -6.99 14.14
C ILE A 752 -15.38 -8.00 14.47
N GLY A 753 -14.17 -7.76 13.99
CA GLY A 753 -13.01 -8.60 14.30
C GLY A 753 -11.82 -7.80 14.78
N GLN A 754 -10.78 -8.52 15.16
CA GLN A 754 -9.47 -8.00 15.53
C GLN A 754 -8.43 -8.97 14.98
N GLU A 755 -7.38 -8.44 14.35
CA GLU A 755 -6.16 -9.20 14.19
C GLU A 755 -5.30 -9.08 15.45
N ILE A 756 -5.10 -10.19 16.15
CA ILE A 756 -4.20 -10.29 17.28
C ILE A 756 -2.78 -10.44 16.73
N THR A 757 -2.01 -9.37 16.82
CA THR A 757 -0.68 -9.28 16.20
C THR A 757 0.40 -9.26 17.27
N THR A 758 1.27 -10.27 17.23
CA THR A 758 2.41 -10.45 18.14
C THR A 758 3.69 -10.74 17.35
N PRO A 759 4.88 -10.62 17.95
CA PRO A 759 6.13 -11.04 17.29
C PRO A 759 6.18 -12.53 16.91
N ASN A 760 5.33 -13.36 17.50
CA ASN A 760 5.34 -14.82 17.31
C ASN A 760 4.29 -15.31 16.31
N PHE A 761 3.14 -14.64 16.25
CA PHE A 761 1.99 -15.07 15.47
C PHE A 761 1.01 -13.94 15.22
N HIS A 762 0.20 -14.14 14.19
CA HIS A 762 -0.92 -13.30 13.82
C HIS A 762 -2.19 -14.18 13.79
N MET A 763 -3.25 -13.73 14.44
CA MET A 763 -4.50 -14.50 14.51
C MET A 763 -5.72 -13.59 14.50
N ASN A 764 -6.68 -13.82 13.62
CA ASN A 764 -7.95 -13.11 13.66
C ASN A 764 -8.89 -13.73 14.69
N ALA A 765 -9.59 -12.88 15.43
CA ALA A 765 -10.70 -13.29 16.27
C ALA A 765 -11.98 -12.54 15.89
N TYR A 766 -13.08 -13.28 15.70
CA TYR A 766 -14.39 -12.71 15.35
C TYR A 766 -15.55 -13.71 15.57
N PRO A 767 -16.79 -13.23 15.75
CA PRO A 767 -17.17 -11.83 16.00
C PRO A 767 -16.80 -11.40 17.44
N LEU A 768 -16.36 -10.16 17.61
CA LEU A 768 -15.98 -9.59 18.90
C LEU A 768 -16.95 -8.49 19.37
N LYS A 769 -17.14 -8.42 20.69
CA LYS A 769 -17.85 -7.32 21.37
C LYS A 769 -16.87 -6.32 21.98
N LYS A 770 -15.66 -6.77 22.31
CA LYS A 770 -14.56 -5.97 22.87
C LYS A 770 -13.21 -6.53 22.41
N THR A 771 -12.21 -5.66 22.37
CA THR A 771 -10.82 -6.03 22.09
C THR A 771 -10.33 -7.14 23.02
N ILE A 772 -9.63 -8.12 22.45
CA ILE A 772 -8.88 -9.17 23.15
C ILE A 772 -7.54 -8.58 23.59
N ASN A 773 -7.16 -8.79 24.86
CA ASN A 773 -5.82 -8.43 25.31
C ASN A 773 -4.80 -9.39 24.69
N TRP A 774 -3.92 -8.87 23.82
CA TRP A 774 -2.91 -9.62 23.07
C TRP A 774 -1.56 -9.72 23.79
N LYS A 775 -1.41 -9.07 24.95
CA LYS A 775 -0.14 -9.05 25.72
C LYS A 775 -0.01 -10.20 26.71
N VAL A 776 -0.83 -11.25 26.56
CA VAL A 776 -0.88 -12.41 27.45
C VAL A 776 -0.59 -13.68 26.67
N SER A 777 -0.57 -14.84 27.33
CA SER A 777 -0.30 -16.11 26.67
C SER A 777 -1.38 -16.46 25.62
N LEU A 778 -1.03 -17.29 24.63
CA LEU A 778 -1.99 -17.76 23.62
C LEU A 778 -3.19 -18.48 24.26
N ASP A 779 -2.99 -19.26 25.32
CA ASP A 779 -4.08 -19.94 26.03
C ASP A 779 -5.06 -18.92 26.64
N GLU A 780 -4.55 -17.85 27.25
CA GLU A 780 -5.37 -16.76 27.78
C GLU A 780 -6.08 -15.96 26.66
N ILE A 781 -5.43 -15.79 25.51
CA ILE A 781 -6.04 -15.20 24.31
C ILE A 781 -7.23 -16.08 23.85
N ILE A 782 -7.01 -17.39 23.66
CA ILE A 782 -8.07 -18.33 23.26
C ILE A 782 -9.21 -18.34 24.28
N GLN A 783 -8.92 -18.29 25.58
CA GLN A 783 -9.96 -18.19 26.61
C GLN A 783 -10.75 -16.89 26.52
N GLN A 784 -10.12 -15.76 26.21
CA GLN A 784 -10.82 -14.48 26.01
C GLN A 784 -11.73 -14.53 24.77
N VAL A 785 -11.27 -15.16 23.68
CA VAL A 785 -12.07 -15.36 22.45
C VAL A 785 -13.29 -16.23 22.76
N LYS A 786 -13.10 -17.39 23.42
CA LYS A 786 -14.19 -18.30 23.80
C LYS A 786 -15.22 -17.64 24.71
N LYS A 787 -14.81 -16.76 25.63
CA LYS A 787 -15.72 -15.98 26.50
C LYS A 787 -16.63 -15.01 25.73
N GLN A 788 -16.34 -14.73 24.46
CA GLN A 788 -17.16 -13.88 23.60
C GLN A 788 -17.97 -14.67 22.56
N ASP A 789 -17.98 -16.00 22.64
CA ASP A 789 -18.58 -16.91 21.64
C ASP A 789 -17.99 -16.75 20.23
N ALA A 790 -16.77 -16.22 20.16
CA ALA A 790 -16.02 -15.98 18.93
C ALA A 790 -15.22 -17.21 18.49
N ILE A 791 -14.67 -17.14 17.28
CA ILE A 791 -13.63 -18.04 16.78
C ILE A 791 -12.29 -17.34 16.68
N ILE A 792 -11.22 -18.12 16.62
CA ILE A 792 -9.87 -17.66 16.35
C ILE A 792 -9.28 -18.41 15.15
N VAL A 793 -8.69 -17.67 14.22
CA VAL A 793 -8.13 -18.17 12.97
C VAL A 793 -6.64 -17.84 12.95
N TRP A 794 -5.80 -18.80 12.56
CA TRP A 794 -4.38 -18.52 12.35
C TRP A 794 -4.18 -17.87 10.98
N ASN A 795 -3.78 -16.60 11.00
CA ASN A 795 -3.60 -15.80 9.81
C ASN A 795 -2.28 -16.14 9.11
N HIS A 796 -2.34 -16.15 7.78
CA HIS A 796 -1.22 -16.36 6.86
C HIS A 796 -0.01 -17.11 7.48
N PRO A 797 -0.19 -18.38 7.92
CA PRO A 797 0.83 -19.07 8.71
C PRO A 797 2.14 -19.22 7.94
N GLY A 798 3.23 -18.95 8.66
CA GLY A 798 4.58 -18.88 8.14
C GLY A 798 5.09 -17.47 7.94
N TRP A 799 4.24 -16.43 7.91
CA TRP A 799 4.67 -15.08 7.56
C TRP A 799 5.67 -14.44 8.54
N THR A 800 5.54 -14.68 9.85
CA THR A 800 6.40 -14.05 10.88
C THR A 800 7.81 -14.62 10.87
N GLY A 801 7.96 -15.89 10.49
CA GLY A 801 9.23 -16.62 10.55
C GLY A 801 9.74 -16.84 11.98
N SER A 802 8.89 -16.67 13.00
CA SER A 802 9.26 -16.85 14.40
C SER A 802 9.53 -18.34 14.72
N GLU A 803 10.33 -18.61 15.75
CA GLU A 803 10.54 -19.99 16.22
C GLU A 803 9.23 -20.64 16.69
N TRP A 804 8.32 -19.85 17.27
CA TRP A 804 7.00 -20.33 17.69
C TRP A 804 6.19 -20.86 16.50
N GLU A 805 6.15 -20.11 15.41
CA GLU A 805 5.42 -20.44 14.18
C GLU A 805 6.08 -21.61 13.44
N LEU A 806 7.40 -21.52 13.19
CA LEU A 806 8.14 -22.55 12.45
C LEU A 806 8.11 -23.92 13.14
N SER A 807 8.05 -23.96 14.48
CA SER A 807 7.95 -25.23 15.21
C SER A 807 6.56 -25.88 15.13
N ARG A 808 5.55 -25.19 14.58
CA ARG A 808 4.14 -25.62 14.56
C ARG A 808 3.52 -25.71 13.16
N ILE A 809 4.05 -24.97 12.20
CA ILE A 809 3.47 -24.81 10.86
C ILE A 809 3.22 -26.15 10.14
N ASP A 810 4.07 -27.15 10.34
CA ASP A 810 3.96 -28.47 9.70
C ASP A 810 2.93 -29.40 10.39
N SER A 811 2.43 -29.03 11.57
CA SER A 811 1.50 -29.83 12.38
C SER A 811 0.03 -29.39 12.28
N GLY A 812 -0.26 -28.37 11.47
CA GLY A 812 -1.58 -27.77 11.36
C GLY A 812 -2.02 -27.08 12.66
N ILE A 813 -3.31 -27.13 12.98
CA ILE A 813 -3.91 -26.42 14.13
C ILE A 813 -4.22 -27.32 15.34
N SER A 814 -4.13 -28.64 15.19
CA SER A 814 -4.61 -29.64 16.16
C SER A 814 -3.98 -29.51 17.55
N THR A 815 -2.77 -28.94 17.64
CA THR A 815 -2.00 -28.77 18.88
C THR A 815 -2.06 -27.36 19.46
N ILE A 816 -2.75 -26.42 18.79
CA ILE A 816 -2.71 -24.98 19.08
C ILE A 816 -4.04 -24.49 19.67
N GLY A 817 -5.15 -25.16 19.35
CA GLY A 817 -6.46 -24.85 19.89
C GLY A 817 -7.17 -23.67 19.21
N VAL A 818 -6.77 -23.36 17.97
CA VAL A 818 -7.48 -22.42 17.08
C VAL A 818 -8.52 -23.14 16.22
N ASP A 819 -9.43 -22.40 15.60
CA ASP A 819 -10.60 -22.95 14.90
C ASP A 819 -10.39 -23.12 13.39
N ALA A 820 -9.52 -22.33 12.76
CA ALA A 820 -9.30 -22.38 11.31
C ALA A 820 -7.90 -21.92 10.89
N TRP A 821 -7.57 -22.19 9.62
CA TRP A 821 -6.31 -21.85 8.97
C TRP A 821 -6.55 -20.94 7.76
N GLU A 822 -5.79 -19.85 7.65
CA GLU A 822 -5.87 -18.93 6.52
C GLU A 822 -4.84 -19.26 5.42
N HIS A 823 -5.24 -19.09 4.15
CA HIS A 823 -4.48 -19.45 2.95
C HIS A 823 -4.32 -20.97 2.72
N ILE A 824 -3.89 -21.33 1.51
CA ILE A 824 -3.62 -22.72 1.13
C ILE A 824 -2.41 -23.24 1.93
N PRO A 825 -2.56 -24.27 2.77
CA PRO A 825 -1.42 -24.89 3.45
C PRO A 825 -0.48 -25.55 2.44
N ALA A 826 0.84 -25.47 2.64
CA ALA A 826 1.81 -26.18 1.81
C ALA A 826 1.54 -27.70 1.78
N ASP A 827 1.18 -28.28 2.93
CA ASP A 827 0.86 -29.71 3.04
C ASP A 827 -0.63 -30.04 2.81
N TYR A 828 -1.39 -29.16 2.12
CA TYR A 828 -2.83 -29.32 1.90
C TYR A 828 -3.25 -30.74 1.48
N TYR A 829 -2.62 -31.31 0.44
CA TYR A 829 -3.00 -32.62 -0.08
C TYR A 829 -2.64 -33.76 0.88
N GLU A 830 -1.51 -33.64 1.60
CA GLU A 830 -1.10 -34.64 2.59
C GLU A 830 -2.00 -34.59 3.82
N TRP A 831 -2.31 -33.41 4.35
CA TRP A 831 -3.23 -33.24 5.48
C TRP A 831 -4.65 -33.71 5.14
N LYS A 832 -5.09 -33.47 3.91
CA LYS A 832 -6.37 -33.98 3.41
C LYS A 832 -6.40 -35.51 3.33
N LYS A 833 -5.31 -36.13 2.84
CA LYS A 833 -5.17 -37.59 2.81
C LYS A 833 -5.09 -38.22 4.21
N GLN A 834 -4.54 -37.49 5.17
CA GLN A 834 -4.43 -37.89 6.56
C GLN A 834 -5.68 -37.59 7.39
N GLU A 835 -6.71 -36.95 6.80
CA GLU A 835 -7.95 -36.55 7.47
C GLU A 835 -7.72 -35.61 8.67
N ILE A 836 -6.70 -34.75 8.58
CA ILE A 836 -6.35 -33.74 9.60
C ILE A 836 -6.49 -32.30 9.09
N LEU A 837 -7.07 -32.10 7.91
CA LEU A 837 -7.22 -30.79 7.29
C LEU A 837 -8.13 -29.89 8.15
N PRO A 838 -7.68 -28.69 8.56
CA PRO A 838 -8.53 -27.75 9.27
C PRO A 838 -9.56 -27.08 8.35
N PRO A 839 -10.60 -26.42 8.89
CA PRO A 839 -11.37 -25.45 8.14
C PRO A 839 -10.44 -24.40 7.53
N LEU A 840 -10.60 -24.15 6.23
CA LEU A 840 -9.78 -23.19 5.50
C LEU A 840 -10.53 -21.87 5.29
N ILE A 841 -9.80 -20.78 5.44
CA ILE A 841 -10.26 -19.40 5.23
C ILE A 841 -9.44 -18.78 4.09
N GLY A 842 -10.14 -18.26 3.09
CA GLY A 842 -9.55 -17.41 2.06
C GLY A 842 -9.89 -15.95 2.31
N SER A 843 -8.89 -15.09 2.21
CA SER A 843 -9.01 -13.67 2.51
C SER A 843 -7.97 -12.85 1.75
N THR A 844 -8.13 -11.53 1.77
CA THR A 844 -7.20 -10.62 1.10
C THR A 844 -6.05 -10.16 1.96
N ASP A 845 -6.26 -9.99 3.26
CA ASP A 845 -5.38 -9.22 4.14
C ASP A 845 -5.13 -7.81 3.56
N THR A 846 -6.21 -7.19 3.06
CA THR A 846 -6.07 -5.95 2.29
C THR A 846 -5.81 -4.74 3.18
N HIS A 847 -4.85 -3.91 2.75
CA HIS A 847 -4.47 -2.65 3.38
C HIS A 847 -4.68 -1.45 2.45
N ASP A 848 -4.81 -1.65 1.14
CA ASP A 848 -4.84 -0.56 0.15
C ASP A 848 -6.25 0.01 -0.10
N GLY A 849 -7.30 -0.67 0.38
CA GLY A 849 -8.69 -0.26 0.15
C GLY A 849 -9.37 -0.93 -1.03
N THR A 850 -8.76 -1.96 -1.63
CA THR A 850 -9.30 -2.79 -2.70
C THR A 850 -9.23 -4.26 -2.33
N PHE A 851 -9.95 -5.13 -3.04
CA PHE A 851 -9.88 -6.58 -2.90
C PHE A 851 -9.25 -7.23 -4.13
N SER A 852 -8.16 -6.61 -4.58
CA SER A 852 -7.37 -6.98 -5.76
C SER A 852 -6.75 -8.38 -5.69
N ASN A 853 -6.43 -8.87 -4.49
CA ASN A 853 -6.20 -10.29 -4.24
C ASN A 853 -7.55 -11.03 -4.32
N PRO A 854 -7.78 -11.97 -5.24
CA PRO A 854 -9.10 -12.57 -5.44
C PRO A 854 -9.43 -13.72 -4.48
N GLU A 855 -8.58 -14.01 -3.50
CA GLU A 855 -8.81 -15.09 -2.55
C GLU A 855 -10.00 -14.75 -1.60
N ARG A 856 -10.91 -15.69 -1.40
CA ARG A 856 -12.16 -15.49 -0.64
C ARG A 856 -12.58 -16.74 0.12
N THR A 857 -13.49 -16.57 1.07
CA THR A 857 -14.15 -17.66 1.78
C THR A 857 -15.58 -17.82 1.28
N ILE A 858 -15.92 -19.03 0.83
CA ILE A 858 -17.30 -19.47 0.67
C ILE A 858 -17.72 -20.25 1.91
N ILE A 859 -18.91 -19.96 2.44
CA ILE A 859 -19.55 -20.76 3.48
C ILE A 859 -20.83 -21.42 2.94
N LEU A 860 -21.08 -22.66 3.35
CA LEU A 860 -22.40 -23.29 3.21
C LEU A 860 -23.19 -23.08 4.49
N SER A 861 -24.26 -22.28 4.41
CA SER A 861 -25.11 -21.98 5.55
C SER A 861 -26.59 -21.89 5.13
N SER A 862 -27.49 -22.21 6.06
CA SER A 862 -28.94 -22.02 5.87
C SER A 862 -29.36 -20.56 6.00
N GLU A 863 -28.52 -19.73 6.64
CA GLU A 863 -28.76 -18.30 6.84
C GLU A 863 -27.46 -17.48 6.68
N LEU A 864 -27.64 -16.22 6.29
CA LEU A 864 -26.56 -15.25 6.20
C LEU A 864 -26.56 -14.37 7.46
N SER A 865 -25.76 -14.76 8.46
CA SER A 865 -25.62 -14.13 9.77
C SER A 865 -24.18 -14.30 10.29
N GLN A 866 -23.79 -13.59 11.36
CA GLN A 866 -22.48 -13.78 11.99
C GLN A 866 -22.38 -15.20 12.59
N GLU A 867 -23.47 -15.69 13.16
CA GLU A 867 -23.62 -17.03 13.73
C GLU A 867 -23.51 -18.10 12.63
N GLY A 868 -24.08 -17.85 11.45
CA GLY A 868 -23.96 -18.73 10.28
C GLY A 868 -22.52 -18.86 9.79
N VAL A 869 -21.76 -17.76 9.79
CA VAL A 869 -20.31 -17.78 9.45
C VAL A 869 -19.54 -18.62 10.46
N VAL A 870 -19.72 -18.35 11.76
CA VAL A 870 -19.04 -19.11 12.84
C VAL A 870 -19.40 -20.60 12.80
N SER A 871 -20.68 -20.92 12.61
CA SER A 871 -21.17 -22.29 12.52
C SER A 871 -20.60 -23.01 11.31
N ALA A 872 -20.52 -22.35 10.16
CA ALA A 872 -19.95 -22.95 8.96
C ALA A 872 -18.46 -23.31 9.17
N ILE A 873 -17.69 -22.41 9.79
CA ILE A 873 -16.27 -22.64 10.10
C ILE A 873 -16.10 -23.83 11.06
N LYS A 874 -16.81 -23.82 12.20
CA LYS A 874 -16.73 -24.90 13.20
C LYS A 874 -17.16 -26.27 12.67
N ASN A 875 -18.05 -26.30 11.67
CA ASN A 875 -18.57 -27.53 11.08
C ASN A 875 -17.86 -27.93 9.77
N HIS A 876 -16.70 -27.33 9.45
CA HIS A 876 -15.94 -27.61 8.22
C HIS A 876 -16.75 -27.37 6.92
N ASN A 877 -17.77 -26.51 6.98
CA ASN A 877 -18.62 -26.13 5.84
C ASN A 877 -18.08 -24.86 5.13
N THR A 878 -16.76 -24.75 5.01
CA THR A 878 -16.08 -23.62 4.36
C THR A 878 -15.19 -24.08 3.23
N ILE A 879 -15.09 -23.22 2.21
CA ILE A 879 -14.21 -23.38 1.05
C ILE A 879 -13.37 -22.12 0.91
N LEU A 880 -12.05 -22.30 0.80
CA LEU A 880 -11.14 -21.27 0.33
C LEU A 880 -11.17 -21.28 -1.20
N VAL A 881 -11.50 -20.14 -1.81
CA VAL A 881 -11.44 -19.92 -3.26
C VAL A 881 -10.18 -19.15 -3.58
N SER A 882 -9.34 -19.66 -4.48
CA SER A 882 -8.07 -19.03 -4.88
C SER A 882 -7.92 -18.97 -6.40
N PRO A 883 -8.46 -17.93 -7.05
CA PRO A 883 -8.42 -17.81 -8.52
C PRO A 883 -7.03 -17.49 -9.06
N SER A 884 -6.08 -17.05 -8.23
CA SER A 884 -4.77 -16.53 -8.66
C SER A 884 -3.57 -17.25 -8.05
N LYS A 885 -3.78 -18.27 -7.21
CA LYS A 885 -2.71 -19.07 -6.59
C LYS A 885 -3.12 -20.54 -6.47
N GLY A 886 -2.14 -21.45 -6.55
CA GLY A 886 -2.35 -22.87 -6.36
C GLY A 886 -2.70 -23.63 -7.64
N SER A 887 -2.80 -24.96 -7.53
CA SER A 887 -3.11 -25.86 -8.66
C SER A 887 -4.61 -26.08 -8.90
N ASP A 888 -5.44 -25.82 -7.89
CA ASP A 888 -6.89 -25.97 -7.92
C ASP A 888 -7.55 -24.59 -7.70
N TYR A 889 -8.85 -24.50 -8.01
CA TYR A 889 -9.64 -23.28 -7.79
C TYR A 889 -10.24 -23.21 -6.37
N MET A 890 -10.54 -24.36 -5.75
CA MET A 890 -11.19 -24.49 -4.45
C MET A 890 -10.45 -25.47 -3.54
N TYR A 891 -10.37 -25.10 -2.26
CA TYR A 891 -9.68 -25.85 -1.22
C TYR A 891 -10.59 -26.04 0.00
N GLY A 892 -10.65 -27.27 0.52
CA GLY A 892 -11.51 -27.66 1.63
C GLY A 892 -11.97 -29.12 1.54
N GLU A 893 -13.03 -29.46 2.26
CA GLU A 893 -13.61 -30.80 2.29
C GLU A 893 -14.23 -31.22 0.95
N ASN A 894 -14.00 -32.46 0.52
CA ASN A 894 -14.47 -32.94 -0.80
C ASN A 894 -15.99 -32.84 -0.98
N ALA A 895 -16.76 -33.21 0.05
CA ALA A 895 -18.23 -33.15 0.00
C ALA A 895 -18.73 -31.71 -0.13
N VAL A 896 -18.09 -30.77 0.57
CA VAL A 896 -18.43 -29.34 0.53
C VAL A 896 -18.03 -28.74 -0.82
N ILE A 897 -16.85 -29.10 -1.37
CA ILE A 897 -16.41 -28.69 -2.72
C ILE A 897 -17.42 -29.16 -3.77
N ALA A 898 -17.87 -30.43 -3.70
CA ALA A 898 -18.83 -30.98 -4.64
C ALA A 898 -20.16 -30.20 -4.61
N GLU A 899 -20.71 -29.93 -3.42
CA GLU A 899 -21.94 -29.15 -3.27
C GLU A 899 -21.80 -27.72 -3.81
N VAL A 900 -20.68 -27.05 -3.54
CA VAL A 900 -20.40 -25.71 -4.08
C VAL A 900 -20.30 -25.73 -5.61
N TRP A 901 -19.69 -26.76 -6.21
CA TRP A 901 -19.65 -26.89 -7.68
C TRP A 901 -21.04 -27.07 -8.29
N ASP A 902 -21.93 -27.81 -7.64
CA ASP A 902 -23.31 -27.96 -8.10
C ASP A 902 -24.07 -26.63 -8.03
N ILE A 903 -23.87 -25.85 -6.97
CA ILE A 903 -24.42 -24.50 -6.83
C ILE A 903 -23.89 -23.56 -7.93
N ILE A 904 -22.58 -23.54 -8.17
CA ILE A 904 -21.96 -22.72 -9.24
C ILE A 904 -22.42 -23.16 -10.62
N SER A 905 -22.76 -24.44 -10.80
CA SER A 905 -23.22 -24.99 -12.08
C SER A 905 -24.60 -24.49 -12.50
N ASP A 906 -25.54 -24.32 -11.54
CA ASP A 906 -26.85 -23.71 -11.79
C ASP A 906 -26.73 -22.30 -12.38
N GLY A 907 -25.91 -21.45 -11.75
CA GLY A 907 -25.58 -20.11 -12.22
C GLY A 907 -26.74 -19.09 -12.15
N TYR A 908 -27.92 -19.41 -12.69
CA TYR A 908 -29.07 -18.51 -12.73
C TYR A 908 -29.65 -18.25 -11.33
N GLY A 909 -29.89 -19.30 -10.54
CA GLY A 909 -30.43 -19.19 -9.18
C GLY A 909 -29.51 -18.39 -8.26
N MET A 910 -28.19 -18.61 -8.34
CA MET A 910 -27.19 -17.83 -7.61
C MET A 910 -27.27 -16.33 -7.93
N LYS A 911 -27.30 -15.98 -9.23
CA LYS A 911 -27.36 -14.57 -9.64
C LYS A 911 -28.66 -13.91 -9.16
N LYS A 912 -29.78 -14.64 -9.18
CA LYS A 912 -31.07 -14.17 -8.67
C LYS A 912 -31.05 -13.99 -7.14
N ALA A 913 -30.41 -14.90 -6.41
CA ALA A 913 -30.22 -14.77 -4.97
C ALA A 913 -29.41 -13.51 -4.64
N LYS A 914 -28.29 -13.27 -5.35
CA LYS A 914 -27.48 -12.06 -5.17
C LYS A 914 -28.24 -10.78 -5.48
N GLU A 915 -29.04 -10.77 -6.54
CA GLU A 915 -29.93 -9.66 -6.85
C GLU A 915 -30.86 -9.33 -5.67
N ASN A 916 -31.49 -10.35 -5.07
CA ASN A 916 -32.39 -10.17 -3.93
C ASN A 916 -31.66 -9.70 -2.67
N GLN A 917 -30.42 -10.15 -2.46
CA GLN A 917 -29.59 -9.68 -1.35
C GLN A 917 -29.25 -8.20 -1.49
N ILE A 918 -28.80 -7.74 -2.67
CA ILE A 918 -28.52 -6.31 -2.89
C ILE A 918 -29.78 -5.47 -2.67
N LYS A 919 -30.93 -5.95 -3.16
CA LYS A 919 -32.24 -5.31 -2.91
C LYS A 919 -32.54 -5.18 -1.42
N LYS A 920 -32.29 -6.23 -0.63
CA LYS A 920 -32.51 -6.23 0.83
C LYS A 920 -31.54 -5.31 1.55
N MET A 921 -30.25 -5.37 1.18
CA MET A 921 -29.17 -4.57 1.75
C MET A 921 -29.42 -3.06 1.66
N LEU A 922 -29.90 -2.61 0.49
CA LEU A 922 -30.08 -1.19 0.17
C LEU A 922 -31.53 -0.71 0.28
N LYS A 923 -32.46 -1.59 0.65
CA LYS A 923 -33.90 -1.30 0.65
C LYS A 923 -34.24 -0.06 1.46
N ASP A 924 -33.63 0.07 2.64
CA ASP A 924 -33.93 1.10 3.63
C ASP A 924 -32.72 1.96 4.00
N SER A 925 -31.58 1.74 3.32
CA SER A 925 -30.32 2.37 3.67
C SER A 925 -30.30 3.89 3.43
N ASN A 926 -29.57 4.61 4.29
CA ASN A 926 -29.29 6.03 4.14
C ASN A 926 -27.80 6.28 3.85
N ILE A 927 -27.42 6.10 2.58
CA ILE A 927 -26.03 6.24 2.14
C ILE A 927 -25.50 7.66 2.34
N ILE A 928 -26.30 8.70 2.08
CA ILE A 928 -25.83 10.09 2.25
C ILE A 928 -25.49 10.39 3.71
N LYS A 929 -26.32 9.94 4.65
CA LYS A 929 -26.00 10.09 6.08
C LYS A 929 -24.78 9.27 6.49
N LEU A 930 -24.63 8.04 5.99
CA LEU A 930 -23.45 7.22 6.25
C LEU A 930 -22.17 7.95 5.80
N LEU A 931 -22.17 8.52 4.59
CA LEU A 931 -21.05 9.31 4.05
C LEU A 931 -20.84 10.66 4.76
N GLN A 932 -21.72 11.07 5.67
CA GLN A 932 -21.56 12.29 6.46
C GLN A 932 -21.13 12.02 7.90
N GLU A 933 -21.06 10.74 8.32
CA GLU A 933 -20.52 10.38 9.62
C GLU A 933 -19.04 10.79 9.73
N LYS A 934 -18.61 11.12 10.95
CA LYS A 934 -17.24 11.52 11.29
C LYS A 934 -16.60 10.46 12.17
N TYR A 935 -15.32 10.19 11.94
CA TYR A 935 -14.50 9.22 12.68
C TYR A 935 -13.70 9.92 13.78
#